data_AF-A0A1Q5QBF9-F1
#
_entry.id   AF-A0A1Q5QBF9-F1
#
_cell.length_a   1.000
_cell.length_b   1.000
_cell.length_c   1.000
_cell.angle_alpha   90.00
_cell.angle_beta   90.00
_cell.angle_gamma   90.00
#
_symmetry.space_group_name_H-M   'P 1'
#
loop_
_entity.id
_entity.type
_entity.pdbx_description
1 polymer ?
#
loop_
_entity_poly.entity_id
_entity_poly.type
_entity_poly.pdbx_seq_one_letter_code
_entity_poly.pdbx_strand_id
1 'polypeptide(L)'
;MLLPLLLLSSLQLWCQPATSHQQIAIQPVQDELDVGPPTSEYYMNSARNSWTFNFSSPAPHIFSSVHGLLQQWPNTFFPTGHSIVPCQIPAFTNLYHGRQDGELPESPEWVAFDIEMSYGIMGSSRNSHILTYQTTKPTGCLYFDGESATLMGTGQMDTQMLFIYGNVTGPQVDGEGRRFRGLEDEYNRASGLCQWARDKNLGGPGWGVEGIVRMNAGFEMIWCNFTSPSARLLTKLNVTVPLLRESINDHEKEEEEEEEEGTKGANFGSPTYYPLPRETSSPGRSRDPDQPPMPPGWRRDDLEPFLASQAWGWFESATWHYGSSGMGTGRGETRVKPLTCGFLTFYDPIFRQQEAARASIERQKLNLTSDGLWQGPGKDEYRKSALEQLMRRRRYHLLRNISEVDALTMNTAAERVLRALDFHDTTGLGVDDRNCTGMDWIAVSNDIVQRYAPRLQQLRTILEAGSYVDMSNATAVRRWFSGLRQHTHFLLMPYFEYPSYQELPLFSSSTRQLTLSRCKYQYTRLIAPDYHTATLTPEEALVTSAVEETLGNICSWVVDAGFAIERKWFDYFDARKSGAPPLIEQVVDSWRKSLEELMAWLGWVDQWTYCKHGCAWDEVCYIPMWPTESVDPDGRGWGPGPSPGRGRGDGYGYGYSGRDRPPGRHSDAQYTEEKNEPGKPPKRPPGPPFWFVNEDSLWEPKCIKAEYAI
;
A
#
# COMPACT_ATOMS: atom_id res chain seq x y z
N MET A 1 20.66 -59.87 60.57
CA MET A 1 20.93 -59.67 62.00
C MET A 1 21.77 -58.39 62.13
N LEU A 2 21.21 -57.36 62.75
CA LEU A 2 21.86 -56.22 63.43
C LEU A 2 23.00 -55.43 62.70
N LEU A 3 22.61 -54.25 62.16
CA LEU A 3 23.13 -52.87 62.39
C LEU A 3 24.38 -52.69 63.32
N PRO A 4 25.18 -51.57 63.29
CA PRO A 4 24.82 -50.21 62.82
C PRO A 4 25.95 -49.18 62.38
N LEU A 5 25.49 -47.95 62.00
CA LEU A 5 25.96 -46.59 62.42
C LEU A 5 27.37 -46.08 62.01
N LEU A 6 27.53 -45.04 61.18
CA LEU A 6 27.52 -43.56 61.47
C LEU A 6 28.05 -42.87 60.18
N LEU A 7 27.74 -41.64 59.73
CA LEU A 7 27.45 -40.36 60.38
C LEU A 7 26.83 -39.37 59.37
N LEU A 8 26.15 -38.38 59.93
CA LEU A 8 25.33 -37.33 59.32
C LEU A 8 26.07 -36.20 58.59
N SER A 9 25.26 -35.48 57.81
CA SER A 9 25.23 -34.03 57.47
C SER A 9 25.52 -33.75 55.99
N SER A 10 24.73 -32.98 55.24
CA SER A 10 23.58 -32.10 55.52
C SER A 10 22.97 -31.68 54.16
N LEU A 11 21.64 -31.61 54.05
CA LEU A 11 20.82 -30.66 53.25
C LEU A 11 19.43 -31.27 52.96
N GLN A 12 18.46 -30.84 53.77
CA GLN A 12 17.02 -30.93 53.52
C GLN A 12 16.59 -29.69 52.72
N LEU A 13 15.75 -29.88 51.70
CA LEU A 13 14.40 -29.30 51.55
C LEU A 13 13.84 -29.84 50.21
N TRP A 14 13.08 -30.93 50.26
CA TRP A 14 11.61 -31.00 50.29
C TRP A 14 10.93 -30.73 48.94
N CYS A 15 10.58 -31.85 48.32
CA CYS A 15 9.65 -32.02 47.21
C CYS A 15 8.28 -32.40 47.82
N GLN A 16 7.20 -31.67 47.51
CA GLN A 16 5.81 -32.17 47.59
C GLN A 16 4.86 -31.35 46.68
N PRO A 17 3.74 -31.95 46.23
CA PRO A 17 2.97 -31.50 45.07
C PRO A 17 1.82 -30.57 45.46
N ALA A 18 1.48 -29.61 44.58
CA ALA A 18 0.33 -28.72 44.76
C ALA A 18 -0.80 -29.11 43.81
N THR A 19 -1.89 -29.62 44.39
CA THR A 19 -3.23 -29.67 43.81
C THR A 19 -3.93 -28.33 44.02
N SER A 20 -4.38 -27.65 42.96
CA SER A 20 -5.57 -26.80 43.02
C SER A 20 -6.26 -26.72 41.65
N HIS A 21 -7.34 -27.49 41.49
CA HIS A 21 -8.37 -27.17 40.53
C HIS A 21 -9.26 -26.09 41.16
N GLN A 22 -9.25 -24.89 40.58
CA GLN A 22 -10.21 -23.85 40.91
C GLN A 22 -11.16 -23.69 39.72
N GLN A 23 -12.30 -24.37 39.80
CA GLN A 23 -13.46 -24.10 38.95
C GLN A 23 -13.96 -22.69 39.26
N ILE A 24 -13.86 -21.79 38.30
CA ILE A 24 -14.53 -20.49 38.36
C ILE A 24 -15.99 -20.73 38.00
N ALA A 25 -16.83 -20.85 39.02
CA ALA A 25 -18.28 -20.82 38.88
C ALA A 25 -18.71 -19.37 38.60
N ILE A 26 -19.30 -19.13 37.42
CA ILE A 26 -19.97 -17.88 37.10
C ILE A 26 -21.30 -17.87 37.88
N GLN A 27 -21.39 -17.08 38.94
CA GLN A 27 -22.67 -16.74 39.57
C GLN A 27 -23.29 -15.53 38.86
N PRO A 28 -24.60 -15.55 38.55
CA PRO A 28 -25.28 -14.39 37.99
C PRO A 28 -25.46 -13.32 39.07
N VAL A 29 -24.94 -12.13 38.81
CA VAL A 29 -25.23 -10.94 39.62
C VAL A 29 -26.65 -10.48 39.28
N GLN A 30 -27.59 -10.69 40.22
CA GLN A 30 -28.89 -10.01 40.22
C GLN A 30 -28.73 -8.70 40.99
N ASP A 31 -28.49 -7.60 40.27
CA ASP A 31 -28.76 -6.25 40.77
C ASP A 31 -30.15 -5.84 40.29
N GLU A 32 -31.14 -5.91 41.17
CA GLU A 32 -32.40 -5.19 41.04
C GLU A 32 -32.13 -3.70 41.32
N LEU A 33 -32.03 -2.91 40.26
CA LEU A 33 -32.15 -1.45 40.33
C LEU A 33 -33.49 -1.04 39.73
N ASP A 34 -34.43 -0.70 40.61
CA ASP A 34 -35.71 -0.09 40.32
C ASP A 34 -35.48 1.32 39.76
N VAL A 35 -35.44 1.45 38.44
CA VAL A 35 -35.32 2.73 37.73
C VAL A 35 -36.61 2.92 36.92
N GLY A 36 -37.39 3.94 37.31
CA GLY A 36 -38.57 4.37 36.56
C GLY A 36 -38.27 4.68 35.08
N PRO A 37 -39.30 4.80 34.21
CA PRO A 37 -39.09 4.89 32.78
C PRO A 37 -38.19 6.09 32.41
N PRO A 38 -37.16 5.89 31.58
CA PRO A 38 -36.18 6.92 31.27
C PRO A 38 -36.82 8.10 30.53
N THR A 39 -36.46 9.32 30.94
CA THR A 39 -36.93 10.57 30.34
C THR A 39 -36.30 10.81 28.98
N SER A 40 -36.91 11.66 28.15
CA SER A 40 -36.42 12.04 26.81
C SER A 40 -34.98 12.58 26.82
N GLU A 41 -34.53 13.15 27.94
CA GLU A 41 -33.19 13.71 28.13
C GLU A 41 -32.11 12.62 28.30
N TYR A 42 -32.47 11.47 28.90
CA TYR A 42 -31.58 10.29 29.00
C TYR A 42 -31.30 9.68 27.63
N TYR A 43 -32.32 9.61 26.75
CA TYR A 43 -32.13 9.15 25.37
C TYR A 43 -31.25 10.10 24.55
N MET A 44 -31.38 11.42 24.75
CA MET A 44 -30.54 12.42 24.08
C MET A 44 -29.08 12.40 24.55
N ASN A 45 -28.84 12.16 25.86
CA ASN A 45 -27.48 12.00 26.38
C ASN A 45 -26.84 10.65 26.01
N SER A 46 -27.63 9.58 25.87
CA SER A 46 -27.11 8.29 25.35
C SER A 46 -26.66 8.37 23.89
N ALA A 47 -27.26 9.26 23.10
CA ALA A 47 -26.94 9.47 21.68
C ALA A 47 -25.75 10.41 21.44
N ARG A 48 -25.27 11.12 22.46
CA ARG A 48 -24.10 12.01 22.37
C ARG A 48 -22.76 11.34 22.68
N ASN A 49 -22.75 10.09 23.20
CA ASN A 49 -21.54 9.47 23.77
C ASN A 49 -21.26 8.00 23.33
N SER A 50 -21.95 7.43 22.33
CA SER A 50 -21.80 5.98 22.08
C SER A 50 -20.60 5.57 21.21
N TRP A 51 -20.09 6.45 20.35
CA TRP A 51 -18.98 6.12 19.44
C TRP A 51 -17.82 7.10 19.62
N THR A 52 -16.74 6.60 20.19
CA THR A 52 -15.46 7.30 20.30
C THR A 52 -14.38 6.43 19.68
N PHE A 53 -13.53 7.05 18.85
CA PHE A 53 -12.44 6.36 18.17
C PHE A 53 -11.11 6.84 18.73
N ASN A 54 -10.26 5.90 19.14
CA ASN A 54 -8.91 6.20 19.62
C ASN A 54 -7.95 6.34 18.43
N PHE A 55 -7.69 7.56 17.98
CA PHE A 55 -6.76 7.87 16.89
C PHE A 55 -5.29 7.62 17.25
N SER A 56 -4.94 7.42 18.52
CA SER A 56 -3.58 7.04 18.92
C SER A 56 -3.29 5.55 18.67
N SER A 57 -4.32 4.74 18.43
CA SER A 57 -4.15 3.30 18.20
C SER A 57 -3.35 3.02 16.91
N PRO A 58 -2.36 2.11 16.93
CA PRO A 58 -1.65 1.69 15.73
C PRO A 58 -2.43 0.68 14.88
N ALA A 59 -3.51 0.08 15.40
CA ALA A 59 -4.29 -0.96 14.71
C ALA A 59 -4.70 -0.62 13.26
N PRO A 60 -5.29 0.56 12.94
CA PRO A 60 -5.67 0.86 11.57
C PRO A 60 -4.45 1.00 10.65
N HIS A 61 -3.29 1.38 11.19
CA HIS A 61 -2.05 1.50 10.41
C HIS A 61 -1.42 0.13 10.14
N ILE A 62 -1.42 -0.77 11.12
CA ILE A 62 -0.98 -2.16 10.95
C ILE A 62 -1.88 -2.87 9.93
N PHE A 63 -3.20 -2.75 10.10
CA PHE A 63 -4.20 -3.29 9.17
C PHE A 63 -3.96 -2.80 7.74
N SER A 64 -3.79 -1.48 7.56
CA SER A 64 -3.57 -0.88 6.25
C SER A 64 -2.21 -1.24 5.63
N SER A 65 -1.21 -1.53 6.46
CA SER A 65 0.10 -1.99 5.99
C SER A 65 0.04 -3.43 5.47
N VAL A 66 -0.70 -4.32 6.17
CA VAL A 66 -0.97 -5.69 5.69
C VAL A 66 -1.81 -5.67 4.42
N HIS A 67 -2.88 -4.87 4.39
CA HIS A 67 -3.73 -4.73 3.21
C HIS A 67 -2.96 -4.23 1.99
N GLY A 68 -2.08 -3.24 2.18
CA GLY A 68 -1.30 -2.62 1.10
C GLY A 68 -0.12 -3.45 0.58
N LEU A 69 0.18 -4.62 1.15
CA LEU A 69 1.33 -5.43 0.70
C LEU A 69 1.21 -5.77 -0.78
N LEU A 70 2.25 -5.45 -1.55
CA LEU A 70 2.33 -5.68 -2.99
C LEU A 70 1.21 -5.02 -3.81
N GLN A 71 0.67 -3.88 -3.36
CA GLN A 71 -0.33 -3.10 -4.11
C GLN A 71 0.20 -1.70 -4.44
N GLN A 72 0.27 -1.32 -5.71
CA GLN A 72 0.77 -0.01 -6.16
C GLN A 72 -0.07 1.15 -5.62
N TRP A 73 -1.40 1.04 -5.64
CA TRP A 73 -2.28 2.16 -5.31
C TRP A 73 -2.17 2.59 -3.84
N PRO A 74 -2.32 1.69 -2.84
CA PRO A 74 -2.17 2.08 -1.43
C PRO A 74 -0.78 2.61 -1.10
N ASN A 75 0.28 2.05 -1.70
CA ASN A 75 1.66 2.47 -1.42
C ASN A 75 1.99 3.83 -2.07
N THR A 76 1.41 4.19 -3.22
CA THR A 76 1.55 5.55 -3.76
C THR A 76 0.79 6.60 -2.92
N PHE A 77 -0.38 6.24 -2.36
CA PHE A 77 -1.08 7.11 -1.42
C PHE A 77 -0.30 7.30 -0.10
N PHE A 78 0.35 6.24 0.38
CA PHE A 78 1.11 6.20 1.62
C PHE A 78 2.56 5.77 1.36
N PRO A 79 3.41 6.68 0.81
CA PRO A 79 4.70 6.31 0.24
C PRO A 79 5.77 5.96 1.27
N THR A 80 5.58 6.35 2.53
CA THR A 80 6.48 5.95 3.62
C THR A 80 6.16 4.54 4.09
N GLY A 81 7.00 3.58 3.69
CA GLY A 81 6.99 2.22 4.19
C GLY A 81 7.26 2.13 5.69
N HIS A 82 6.68 1.15 6.35
CA HIS A 82 6.87 0.87 7.78
C HIS A 82 7.07 -0.63 8.04
N SER A 83 6.99 -1.47 7.02
CA SER A 83 6.91 -2.92 7.15
C SER A 83 7.99 -3.65 6.37
N ILE A 84 8.43 -4.77 6.94
CA ILE A 84 9.40 -5.69 6.35
C ILE A 84 8.74 -7.07 6.35
N VAL A 85 8.65 -7.69 5.18
CA VAL A 85 7.88 -8.94 5.03
C VAL A 85 8.70 -9.96 4.25
N PRO A 86 8.97 -11.15 4.81
CA PRO A 86 9.51 -12.27 4.04
C PRO A 86 8.56 -12.65 2.91
N CYS A 87 9.11 -13.01 1.77
CA CYS A 87 8.35 -13.37 0.58
C CYS A 87 8.99 -14.52 -0.17
N GLN A 88 8.23 -15.11 -1.09
CA GLN A 88 8.71 -16.13 -2.01
C GLN A 88 8.27 -15.79 -3.44
N ILE A 89 9.17 -15.98 -4.40
CA ILE A 89 8.87 -15.90 -5.82
C ILE A 89 8.68 -17.34 -6.33
N PRO A 90 7.56 -17.67 -6.99
CA PRO A 90 7.34 -18.99 -7.58
C PRO A 90 8.42 -19.36 -8.60
N ALA A 91 8.61 -20.67 -8.79
CA ALA A 91 9.44 -21.18 -9.88
C ALA A 91 8.93 -20.73 -11.25
N PHE A 92 9.84 -20.60 -12.20
CA PHE A 92 9.56 -20.23 -13.58
C PHE A 92 8.93 -18.84 -13.76
N THR A 93 9.21 -17.92 -12.83
CA THR A 93 8.82 -16.51 -12.92
C THR A 93 9.82 -15.74 -13.76
N ASN A 94 9.36 -15.01 -14.78
CA ASN A 94 10.20 -14.14 -15.60
C ASN A 94 10.56 -12.86 -14.85
N LEU A 95 11.80 -12.42 -15.02
CA LEU A 95 12.39 -11.21 -14.44
C LEU A 95 13.17 -10.50 -15.55
N TYR A 96 13.08 -9.18 -15.62
CA TYR A 96 13.61 -8.38 -16.72
C TYR A 96 14.70 -7.43 -16.21
N HIS A 97 15.75 -7.24 -16.99
CA HIS A 97 16.82 -6.30 -16.67
C HIS A 97 17.19 -5.50 -17.92
N GLY A 98 17.17 -4.17 -17.81
CA GLY A 98 17.59 -3.27 -18.88
C GLY A 98 19.05 -2.86 -18.72
N ARG A 99 19.78 -2.77 -19.84
CA ARG A 99 21.17 -2.31 -19.88
C ARG A 99 21.41 -1.36 -21.04
N GLN A 100 22.47 -0.56 -20.89
CA GLN A 100 23.00 0.32 -21.94
C GLN A 100 24.29 -0.23 -22.56
N ASP A 101 24.64 -1.48 -22.23
CA ASP A 101 25.68 -2.31 -22.84
C ASP A 101 25.12 -3.68 -23.21
N GLY A 102 25.88 -4.39 -24.04
CA GLY A 102 25.66 -5.80 -24.32
C GLY A 102 26.45 -6.70 -23.38
N GLU A 103 26.67 -6.36 -22.12
CA GLU A 103 27.35 -7.20 -21.12
C GLU A 103 26.35 -7.93 -20.21
N LEU A 104 26.85 -8.83 -19.35
CA LEU A 104 26.04 -9.44 -18.29
C LEU A 104 26.13 -8.58 -17.02
N PRO A 105 25.05 -8.51 -16.21
CA PRO A 105 25.04 -7.73 -15.00
C PRO A 105 26.00 -8.27 -13.94
N GLU A 106 26.49 -7.35 -13.11
CA GLU A 106 27.20 -7.67 -11.88
C GLU A 106 26.21 -7.93 -10.75
N SER A 107 26.72 -8.32 -9.57
CA SER A 107 25.88 -8.60 -8.40
C SER A 107 26.27 -7.70 -7.23
N PRO A 108 25.32 -7.13 -6.49
CA PRO A 108 23.87 -7.17 -6.74
C PRO A 108 23.45 -6.25 -7.89
N GLU A 109 22.31 -6.54 -8.53
CA GLU A 109 21.74 -5.73 -9.62
C GLU A 109 20.21 -5.89 -9.64
N TRP A 110 19.51 -4.92 -10.23
CA TRP A 110 18.05 -4.89 -10.28
C TRP A 110 17.45 -5.73 -11.40
N VAL A 111 16.35 -6.39 -11.09
CA VAL A 111 15.41 -6.93 -12.07
C VAL A 111 14.02 -6.39 -11.80
N ALA A 112 13.24 -6.14 -12.83
CA ALA A 112 11.83 -5.79 -12.73
C ALA A 112 10.97 -7.02 -12.99
N PHE A 113 9.76 -7.01 -12.44
CA PHE A 113 8.77 -8.04 -12.75
C PHE A 113 8.13 -7.82 -14.13
N ASP A 114 8.08 -6.57 -14.61
CA ASP A 114 7.53 -6.18 -15.91
C ASP A 114 8.62 -5.64 -16.84
N ILE A 115 8.53 -6.01 -18.12
CA ILE A 115 9.51 -5.62 -19.12
C ILE A 115 9.43 -4.12 -19.40
N GLU A 116 8.23 -3.56 -19.33
CA GLU A 116 7.92 -2.16 -19.53
C GLU A 116 8.64 -1.27 -18.53
N MET A 117 8.82 -1.74 -17.28
CA MET A 117 9.61 -1.03 -16.27
C MET A 117 11.10 -1.04 -16.66
N SER A 118 11.66 -2.20 -17.04
CA SER A 118 13.06 -2.29 -17.47
C SER A 118 13.35 -1.45 -18.73
N TYR A 119 12.45 -1.49 -19.71
CA TYR A 119 12.57 -0.71 -20.94
C TYR A 119 12.26 0.77 -20.73
N GLY A 120 11.36 1.12 -19.82
CA GLY A 120 11.08 2.50 -19.40
C GLY A 120 12.29 3.19 -18.78
N ILE A 121 13.08 2.46 -17.99
CA ILE A 121 14.27 3.01 -17.31
C ILE A 121 15.49 3.04 -18.24
N MET A 122 15.78 1.95 -18.95
CA MET A 122 17.04 1.78 -19.70
C MET A 122 16.88 1.78 -21.23
N GLY A 123 15.65 1.58 -21.71
CA GLY A 123 15.31 1.62 -23.13
C GLY A 123 15.35 3.03 -23.71
N SER A 124 15.12 3.14 -25.03
CA SER A 124 15.28 4.38 -25.84
C SER A 124 16.69 4.99 -25.83
N SER A 125 17.69 4.32 -25.22
CA SER A 125 19.10 4.69 -25.36
C SER A 125 19.65 4.18 -26.69
N ARG A 126 20.75 4.78 -27.16
CA ARG A 126 21.42 4.37 -28.41
C ARG A 126 22.13 3.02 -28.33
N ASN A 127 22.05 2.34 -27.19
CA ASN A 127 22.63 1.02 -26.97
C ASN A 127 21.78 0.20 -25.98
N SER A 128 20.48 0.09 -26.24
CA SER A 128 19.52 -0.54 -25.34
C SER A 128 19.54 -2.07 -25.45
N HIS A 129 19.71 -2.74 -24.32
CA HIS A 129 19.65 -4.19 -24.22
C HIS A 129 18.64 -4.63 -23.16
N ILE A 130 17.94 -5.73 -23.42
CA ILE A 130 17.02 -6.36 -22.48
C ILE A 130 17.47 -7.79 -22.23
N LEU A 131 17.67 -8.10 -20.95
CA LEU A 131 17.95 -9.44 -20.47
C LEU A 131 16.71 -9.98 -19.79
N THR A 132 16.31 -11.19 -20.15
CA THR A 132 15.21 -11.92 -19.50
C THR A 132 15.79 -13.08 -18.71
N TYR A 133 15.60 -13.03 -17.41
CA TYR A 133 15.88 -14.10 -16.48
C TYR A 133 14.59 -14.84 -16.15
N GLN A 134 14.73 -16.08 -15.71
CA GLN A 134 13.61 -16.85 -15.17
C GLN A 134 14.07 -17.59 -13.92
N THR A 135 13.25 -17.57 -12.87
CA THR A 135 13.53 -18.37 -11.68
C THR A 135 13.45 -19.86 -12.01
N THR A 136 14.36 -20.68 -11.48
CA THR A 136 14.40 -22.12 -11.76
C THR A 136 13.69 -22.95 -10.69
N LYS A 137 13.40 -22.32 -9.56
CA LYS A 137 12.75 -22.89 -8.37
C LYS A 137 12.11 -21.77 -7.54
N PRO A 138 11.32 -22.09 -6.51
CA PRO A 138 10.86 -21.08 -5.59
C PRO A 138 12.03 -20.41 -4.88
N THR A 139 12.03 -19.07 -4.83
CA THR A 139 13.14 -18.26 -4.35
C THR A 139 12.70 -17.34 -3.23
N GLY A 140 13.39 -17.36 -2.09
CA GLY A 140 13.09 -16.50 -0.96
C GLY A 140 13.54 -15.05 -1.17
N CYS A 141 12.77 -14.11 -0.64
CA CYS A 141 13.03 -12.68 -0.71
C CYS A 141 12.59 -11.95 0.56
N LEU A 142 12.99 -10.68 0.67
CA LEU A 142 12.42 -9.72 1.62
C LEU A 142 11.73 -8.60 0.86
N TYR A 143 10.57 -8.16 1.33
CA TYR A 143 9.84 -7.02 0.78
C TYR A 143 9.83 -5.85 1.77
N PHE A 144 10.12 -4.65 1.27
CA PHE A 144 9.96 -3.39 1.98
C PHE A 144 8.78 -2.63 1.37
N ASP A 145 7.74 -2.37 2.16
CA ASP A 145 6.53 -1.68 1.68
C ASP A 145 6.75 -0.17 1.44
N GLY A 146 5.69 0.53 1.05
CA GLY A 146 5.77 1.91 0.58
C GLY A 146 6.48 2.03 -0.78
N GLU A 147 6.84 3.25 -1.15
CA GLU A 147 7.61 3.53 -2.36
C GLU A 147 9.13 3.45 -2.06
N SER A 148 9.57 2.33 -1.51
CA SER A 148 10.94 2.09 -1.01
C SER A 148 12.04 2.12 -2.09
N ALA A 149 11.69 2.25 -3.37
CA ALA A 149 12.60 2.41 -4.52
C ALA A 149 12.55 3.81 -5.20
N THR A 150 11.98 4.83 -4.54
CA THR A 150 11.77 6.19 -5.12
C THR A 150 13.07 6.98 -5.33
N LEU A 151 14.20 6.53 -4.78
CA LEU A 151 15.54 7.16 -4.83
C LEU A 151 15.64 8.55 -4.17
N MET A 152 14.53 9.21 -3.90
CA MET A 152 14.41 10.55 -3.35
C MET A 152 13.14 10.66 -2.49
N GLY A 153 12.96 11.83 -1.87
CA GLY A 153 11.83 12.10 -0.99
C GLY A 153 12.18 12.01 0.49
N THR A 154 11.18 12.28 1.33
CA THR A 154 11.27 12.22 2.79
C THR A 154 10.44 11.03 3.28
N GLY A 155 11.08 10.01 3.86
CA GLY A 155 10.40 8.88 4.47
C GLY A 155 10.45 7.59 3.65
N GLN A 156 10.33 7.67 2.32
CA GLN A 156 10.20 6.51 1.43
C GLN A 156 11.25 5.42 1.66
N MET A 157 12.50 5.82 1.87
CA MET A 157 13.62 4.89 2.06
C MET A 157 13.90 4.57 3.54
N ASP A 158 13.21 5.21 4.50
CA ASP A 158 13.57 5.16 5.93
C ASP A 158 13.66 3.72 6.45
N THR A 159 12.73 2.83 6.06
CA THR A 159 12.71 1.43 6.52
C THR A 159 13.99 0.69 6.15
N GLN A 160 14.42 0.77 4.88
CA GLN A 160 15.67 0.12 4.44
C GLN A 160 16.90 0.79 5.07
N MET A 161 16.89 2.12 5.27
CA MET A 161 18.00 2.84 5.91
C MET A 161 18.17 2.42 7.38
N LEU A 162 17.07 2.39 8.14
CA LEU A 162 17.08 1.92 9.53
C LEU A 162 17.55 0.48 9.63
N PHE A 163 17.09 -0.36 8.70
CA PHE A 163 17.42 -1.77 8.70
C PHE A 163 18.92 -2.05 8.54
N ILE A 164 19.62 -1.28 7.68
CA ILE A 164 21.04 -1.50 7.39
C ILE A 164 22.01 -0.57 8.15
N TYR A 165 21.59 0.65 8.50
CA TYR A 165 22.46 1.66 9.13
C TYR A 165 22.06 2.04 10.56
N GLY A 166 20.91 1.57 11.05
CA GLY A 166 20.39 1.95 12.37
C GLY A 166 19.92 3.41 12.47
N ASN A 167 19.85 4.14 11.35
CA ASN A 167 19.37 5.52 11.27
C ASN A 167 18.76 5.82 9.88
N VAL A 168 18.00 6.92 9.78
CA VAL A 168 17.35 7.37 8.53
C VAL A 168 18.22 8.30 7.68
N THR A 169 19.42 8.68 8.16
CA THR A 169 20.32 9.60 7.42
C THR A 169 21.14 8.89 6.35
N GLY A 170 21.36 7.59 6.51
CA GLY A 170 22.05 6.75 5.54
C GLY A 170 23.57 6.80 5.55
N PRO A 171 24.23 6.36 4.46
CA PRO A 171 25.69 6.32 4.41
C PRO A 171 26.28 7.71 4.60
N GLN A 172 27.43 7.78 5.28
CA GLN A 172 28.08 9.03 5.66
C GLN A 172 28.33 9.92 4.43
N VAL A 173 28.06 11.21 4.60
CA VAL A 173 28.43 12.28 3.68
C VAL A 173 29.94 12.19 3.44
N ASP A 174 30.38 12.25 2.18
CA ASP A 174 31.82 12.35 1.90
C ASP A 174 32.39 13.64 2.53
N GLY A 175 33.72 13.74 2.61
CA GLY A 175 34.40 14.92 3.18
C GLY A 175 34.10 16.25 2.47
N GLU A 176 33.28 16.21 1.40
CA GLU A 176 32.87 17.34 0.57
C GLU A 176 31.42 17.79 0.80
N GLY A 177 30.70 17.15 1.73
CA GLY A 177 29.36 17.61 2.14
C GLY A 177 28.22 17.17 1.21
N ARG A 178 28.45 16.25 0.26
CA ARG A 178 27.43 15.83 -0.71
C ARG A 178 26.56 14.69 -0.17
N ARG A 179 25.26 14.96 -0.06
CA ARG A 179 24.26 14.07 0.56
C ARG A 179 23.61 13.04 -0.39
N PHE A 180 23.80 13.19 -1.69
CA PHE A 180 23.21 12.32 -2.72
C PHE A 180 24.23 12.09 -3.83
N ARG A 181 24.70 10.85 -3.98
CA ARG A 181 25.62 10.42 -5.06
C ARG A 181 24.91 9.75 -6.23
N GLY A 182 23.57 9.84 -6.28
CA GLY A 182 22.77 9.17 -7.31
C GLY A 182 22.79 7.65 -7.15
N LEU A 183 23.17 6.94 -8.21
CA LEU A 183 23.17 5.48 -8.27
C LEU A 183 24.13 4.82 -7.27
N GLU A 184 25.23 5.47 -6.87
CA GLU A 184 26.20 4.87 -5.93
C GLU A 184 25.56 4.56 -4.57
N ASP A 185 24.71 5.47 -4.05
CA ASP A 185 24.04 5.26 -2.77
C ASP A 185 23.03 4.10 -2.84
N GLU A 186 22.41 3.88 -4.01
CA GLU A 186 21.55 2.71 -4.25
C GLU A 186 22.35 1.41 -4.28
N TYR A 187 23.51 1.38 -4.94
CA TYR A 187 24.40 0.22 -4.91
C TYR A 187 24.90 -0.07 -3.48
N ASN A 188 25.17 0.97 -2.68
CA ASN A 188 25.54 0.81 -1.28
C ASN A 188 24.41 0.18 -0.45
N ARG A 189 23.16 0.61 -0.67
CA ARG A 189 21.97 0.00 -0.04
C ARG A 189 21.77 -1.45 -0.47
N ALA A 190 21.77 -1.70 -1.79
CA ALA A 190 21.61 -3.04 -2.36
C ALA A 190 22.68 -4.00 -1.83
N SER A 191 23.95 -3.56 -1.83
CA SER A 191 25.07 -4.32 -1.29
C SER A 191 24.92 -4.57 0.21
N GLY A 192 24.52 -3.56 0.98
CA GLY A 192 24.29 -3.67 2.42
C GLY A 192 23.18 -4.67 2.78
N LEU A 193 22.04 -4.63 2.07
CA LEU A 193 20.93 -5.56 2.28
C LEU A 193 21.33 -7.00 1.94
N CYS A 194 21.96 -7.21 0.79
CA CYS A 194 22.43 -8.54 0.37
C CYS A 194 23.56 -9.07 1.27
N GLN A 195 24.45 -8.19 1.74
CA GLN A 195 25.50 -8.53 2.69
C GLN A 195 24.90 -8.92 4.04
N TRP A 196 23.90 -8.18 4.55
CA TRP A 196 23.24 -8.53 5.80
C TRP A 196 22.67 -9.95 5.78
N ALA A 197 21.95 -10.32 4.71
CA ALA A 197 21.39 -11.67 4.57
C ALA A 197 22.49 -12.76 4.58
N ARG A 198 23.62 -12.51 3.92
CA ARG A 198 24.77 -13.42 3.91
C ARG A 198 25.46 -13.50 5.27
N ASP A 199 25.80 -12.37 5.87
CA ASP A 199 26.56 -12.28 7.13
C ASP A 199 25.78 -12.89 8.29
N LYS A 200 24.45 -12.82 8.24
CA LYS A 200 23.55 -13.47 9.21
C LYS A 200 23.26 -14.95 8.90
N ASN A 201 23.80 -15.52 7.83
CA ASN A 201 23.47 -16.87 7.36
C ASN A 201 21.94 -17.06 7.20
N LEU A 202 21.31 -16.11 6.51
CA LEU A 202 19.87 -16.11 6.21
C LEU A 202 19.59 -16.28 4.72
N GLY A 203 20.63 -16.40 3.90
CA GLY A 203 20.52 -16.65 2.48
C GLY A 203 21.86 -16.79 1.80
N GLY A 204 21.84 -17.34 0.60
CA GLY A 204 23.00 -17.55 -0.26
C GLY A 204 22.58 -18.10 -1.62
N PRO A 205 23.54 -18.45 -2.49
CA PRO A 205 23.23 -18.98 -3.81
C PRO A 205 22.36 -20.24 -3.70
N GLY A 206 21.10 -20.14 -4.10
CA GLY A 206 20.17 -21.25 -4.11
C GLY A 206 19.40 -21.50 -2.82
N TRP A 207 19.45 -20.64 -1.79
CA TRP A 207 18.68 -20.87 -0.57
C TRP A 207 18.45 -19.59 0.24
N GLY A 208 17.40 -19.59 1.07
CA GLY A 208 17.06 -18.46 1.94
C GLY A 208 16.68 -17.19 1.16
N VAL A 209 17.08 -16.03 1.67
CA VAL A 209 16.85 -14.73 1.01
C VAL A 209 17.86 -14.51 -0.11
N GLU A 210 17.40 -14.49 -1.36
CA GLU A 210 18.24 -14.26 -2.54
C GLU A 210 17.99 -12.91 -3.23
N GLY A 211 16.99 -12.15 -2.78
CA GLY A 211 16.84 -10.76 -3.18
C GLY A 211 15.79 -9.98 -2.40
N ILE A 212 15.69 -8.70 -2.76
CA ILE A 212 14.91 -7.70 -2.02
C ILE A 212 13.91 -7.05 -2.96
N VAL A 213 12.61 -7.23 -2.70
CA VAL A 213 11.52 -6.63 -3.44
C VAL A 213 11.21 -5.25 -2.87
N ARG A 214 10.93 -4.29 -3.75
CA ARG A 214 10.57 -2.91 -3.40
C ARG A 214 9.85 -2.24 -4.58
N MET A 215 9.30 -1.05 -4.34
CA MET A 215 8.40 -0.39 -5.30
C MET A 215 8.77 1.09 -5.52
N ASN A 216 8.60 1.56 -6.75
CA ASN A 216 8.38 2.97 -7.10
C ASN A 216 7.15 3.08 -8.02
N ALA A 217 7.27 3.51 -9.28
CA ALA A 217 6.25 3.28 -10.31
C ALA A 217 6.47 1.90 -10.96
N GLY A 218 6.15 0.84 -10.20
CA GLY A 218 6.40 -0.55 -10.57
C GLY A 218 7.16 -1.30 -9.46
N PHE A 219 7.12 -2.64 -9.55
CA PHE A 219 7.83 -3.52 -8.63
C PHE A 219 9.17 -3.94 -9.22
N GLU A 220 10.22 -3.76 -8.42
CA GLU A 220 11.57 -4.22 -8.71
C GLU A 220 12.06 -5.17 -7.62
N MET A 221 13.10 -5.92 -7.96
CA MET A 221 13.84 -6.78 -7.06
C MET A 221 15.33 -6.52 -7.22
N ILE A 222 16.01 -6.21 -6.12
CA ILE A 222 17.47 -6.34 -6.05
C ILE A 222 17.80 -7.82 -6.00
N TRP A 223 18.44 -8.34 -7.03
CA TRP A 223 18.92 -9.73 -7.04
C TRP A 223 20.35 -9.78 -6.48
N CYS A 224 20.55 -10.56 -5.41
CA CYS A 224 21.80 -10.49 -4.65
C CYS A 224 22.98 -11.20 -5.31
N ASN A 225 22.74 -12.23 -6.12
CA ASN A 225 23.80 -12.97 -6.80
C ASN A 225 23.31 -13.68 -8.08
N PHE A 226 23.70 -13.15 -9.23
CA PHE A 226 23.35 -13.70 -10.55
C PHE A 226 24.06 -15.02 -10.89
N THR A 227 25.06 -15.45 -10.10
CA THR A 227 25.63 -16.81 -10.21
C THR A 227 24.77 -17.86 -9.51
N SER A 228 23.73 -17.44 -8.78
CA SER A 228 22.82 -18.36 -8.11
C SER A 228 22.14 -19.30 -9.12
N PRO A 229 22.04 -20.61 -8.82
CA PRO A 229 21.28 -21.53 -9.65
C PRO A 229 19.77 -21.23 -9.67
N SER A 230 19.28 -20.35 -8.78
CA SER A 230 17.87 -19.95 -8.68
C SER A 230 17.39 -19.08 -9.85
N ALA A 231 18.27 -18.44 -10.60
CA ALA A 231 17.91 -17.64 -11.78
C ALA A 231 18.69 -18.11 -13.01
N ARG A 232 17.97 -18.25 -14.14
CA ARG A 232 18.54 -18.63 -15.43
C ARG A 232 18.30 -17.54 -16.45
N LEU A 233 19.38 -17.04 -17.07
CA LEU A 233 19.26 -16.17 -18.24
C LEU A 233 18.63 -16.94 -19.40
N LEU A 234 17.50 -16.45 -19.90
CA LEU A 234 16.80 -16.99 -21.06
C LEU A 234 17.24 -16.30 -22.35
N THR A 235 17.20 -14.97 -22.37
CA THR A 235 17.51 -14.17 -23.56
C THR A 235 18.29 -12.91 -23.20
N LYS A 236 19.14 -12.48 -24.12
CA LYS A 236 19.87 -11.21 -24.08
C LYS A 236 19.74 -10.59 -25.46
N LEU A 237 18.90 -9.56 -25.58
CA LEU A 237 18.51 -8.96 -26.85
C LEU A 237 19.04 -7.53 -26.94
N ASN A 238 19.61 -7.17 -28.08
CA ASN A 238 19.80 -5.77 -28.44
C ASN A 238 18.48 -5.25 -28.98
N VAL A 239 17.85 -4.35 -28.22
CA VAL A 239 16.56 -3.72 -28.55
C VAL A 239 16.74 -2.25 -28.93
N THR A 240 17.96 -1.86 -29.33
CA THR A 240 18.25 -0.52 -29.82
C THR A 240 17.44 -0.26 -31.08
N VAL A 241 16.57 0.73 -30.98
CA VAL A 241 15.70 1.11 -32.08
C VAL A 241 16.51 1.95 -33.09
N PRO A 242 16.40 1.67 -34.40
CA PRO A 242 16.93 2.55 -35.43
C PRO A 242 16.17 3.89 -35.46
N LEU A 243 16.90 5.00 -35.47
CA LEU A 243 16.28 6.32 -35.64
C LEU A 243 15.61 6.44 -37.01
N LEU A 244 14.48 7.14 -37.04
CA LEU A 244 13.86 7.58 -38.29
C LEU A 244 14.78 8.55 -39.02
N ARG A 245 14.70 8.54 -40.36
CA ARG A 245 15.36 9.56 -41.18
C ARG A 245 14.70 10.91 -40.91
N GLU A 246 15.50 11.98 -40.82
CA GLU A 246 14.96 13.34 -40.87
C GLU A 246 14.11 13.47 -42.13
N SER A 247 12.92 14.08 -42.02
CA SER A 247 12.05 14.33 -43.17
C SER A 247 12.77 15.26 -44.15
N ILE A 248 13.51 14.69 -45.09
CA ILE A 248 13.89 15.39 -46.31
C ILE A 248 12.55 15.71 -46.99
N ASN A 249 12.35 16.97 -47.38
CA ASN A 249 11.20 17.33 -48.20
C ASN A 249 11.19 16.41 -49.42
N ASP A 250 10.27 15.43 -49.43
CA ASP A 250 10.05 14.47 -50.51
C ASP A 250 9.45 15.16 -51.74
N HIS A 251 10.17 16.13 -52.29
CA HIS A 251 9.91 16.68 -53.60
C HIS A 251 11.01 16.43 -54.61
N GLU A 252 12.21 15.99 -54.22
CA GLU A 252 13.24 15.63 -55.19
C GLU A 252 14.13 14.50 -54.67
N LYS A 253 13.77 13.25 -55.04
CA LYS A 253 14.65 12.17 -55.53
C LYS A 253 14.00 10.80 -55.34
N GLU A 254 12.98 10.53 -56.14
CA GLU A 254 12.73 9.16 -56.62
C GLU A 254 13.59 8.98 -57.88
N GLU A 255 14.86 8.64 -57.70
CA GLU A 255 15.66 8.02 -58.77
C GLU A 255 16.25 6.72 -58.22
N GLU A 256 15.53 5.64 -58.55
CA GLU A 256 16.02 4.31 -58.88
C GLU A 256 17.25 3.79 -58.11
N GLU A 257 16.99 3.02 -57.05
CA GLU A 257 17.70 1.77 -56.80
C GLU A 257 16.66 0.66 -56.59
N GLU A 258 16.17 0.10 -57.70
CA GLU A 258 15.59 -1.24 -57.70
C GLU A 258 16.73 -2.23 -57.42
N GLU A 259 17.04 -2.47 -56.14
CA GLU A 259 17.64 -3.75 -55.78
C GLU A 259 16.56 -4.82 -55.94
N GLU A 260 16.73 -5.68 -56.95
CA GLU A 260 16.06 -6.97 -57.04
C GLU A 260 16.38 -7.80 -55.78
N GLU A 261 15.68 -7.55 -54.69
CA GLU A 261 15.56 -8.53 -53.62
C GLU A 261 14.63 -9.62 -54.12
N GLY A 262 15.22 -10.57 -54.84
CA GLY A 262 14.61 -11.84 -55.13
C GLY A 262 14.00 -12.38 -53.84
N THR A 263 12.68 -12.49 -53.82
CA THR A 263 11.90 -13.10 -52.74
C THR A 263 12.23 -14.59 -52.74
N LYS A 264 13.43 -14.95 -52.27
CA LYS A 264 13.65 -16.24 -51.66
C LYS A 264 12.73 -16.20 -50.45
N GLY A 265 11.55 -16.80 -50.60
CA GLY A 265 10.67 -17.08 -49.48
C GLY A 265 11.54 -17.76 -48.43
N ALA A 266 11.98 -16.99 -47.44
CA ALA A 266 12.65 -17.52 -46.29
C ALA A 266 11.62 -18.47 -45.70
N ASN A 267 11.88 -19.76 -45.85
CA ASN A 267 11.05 -20.80 -45.30
C ASN A 267 11.28 -20.69 -43.78
N PHE A 268 10.60 -19.73 -43.15
CA PHE A 268 10.60 -19.54 -41.71
C PHE A 268 9.97 -20.81 -41.17
N GLY A 269 10.82 -21.77 -40.82
CA GLY A 269 10.39 -22.99 -40.17
C GLY A 269 9.54 -22.63 -38.96
N SER A 270 8.57 -23.48 -38.64
CA SER A 270 7.73 -23.28 -37.46
C SER A 270 8.60 -22.95 -36.24
N PRO A 271 8.19 -22.00 -35.38
CA PRO A 271 8.98 -21.61 -34.22
C PRO A 271 9.40 -22.84 -33.40
N THR A 272 10.70 -23.06 -33.25
CA THR A 272 11.26 -24.11 -32.39
C THR A 272 11.78 -23.48 -31.09
N TYR A 273 12.07 -24.30 -30.08
CA TYR A 273 12.82 -23.84 -28.91
C TYR A 273 14.15 -23.20 -29.35
N TYR A 274 14.41 -21.98 -28.87
CA TYR A 274 15.68 -21.32 -29.09
C TYR A 274 16.74 -21.87 -28.11
N PRO A 275 18.03 -21.92 -28.51
CA PRO A 275 19.08 -22.34 -27.59
C PRO A 275 19.28 -21.31 -26.47
N LEU A 276 19.41 -21.79 -25.24
CA LEU A 276 19.68 -20.93 -24.08
C LEU A 276 21.13 -20.39 -24.11
N PRO A 277 21.37 -19.14 -23.70
CA PRO A 277 22.72 -18.56 -23.59
C PRO A 277 23.63 -19.41 -22.71
N ARG A 278 24.88 -19.69 -23.13
CA ARG A 278 25.83 -20.48 -22.33
C ARG A 278 26.41 -19.71 -21.16
N GLU A 279 26.61 -18.41 -21.32
CA GLU A 279 27.10 -17.52 -20.28
C GLU A 279 25.94 -17.08 -19.39
N THR A 280 26.11 -17.22 -18.07
CA THR A 280 25.06 -16.92 -17.08
C THR A 280 25.47 -15.85 -16.08
N SER A 281 26.73 -15.42 -16.09
CA SER A 281 27.26 -14.43 -15.14
C SER A 281 28.45 -13.65 -15.72
N SER A 282 28.57 -12.38 -15.33
CA SER A 282 29.69 -11.51 -15.72
C SER A 282 31.05 -11.99 -15.16
N PRO A 283 32.16 -11.92 -15.92
CA PRO A 283 33.51 -12.18 -15.43
C PRO A 283 34.10 -11.06 -14.54
N GLY A 284 33.37 -9.97 -14.29
CA GLY A 284 33.72 -8.90 -13.35
C GLY A 284 34.04 -7.54 -14.00
N ARG A 285 33.73 -6.46 -13.26
CA ARG A 285 33.89 -5.02 -13.57
C ARG A 285 33.75 -4.64 -15.05
N SER A 286 32.50 -4.60 -15.53
CA SER A 286 32.12 -3.81 -16.68
C SER A 286 32.13 -2.33 -16.28
N ARG A 287 32.99 -1.54 -16.93
CA ARG A 287 32.82 -0.08 -16.93
C ARG A 287 31.51 0.24 -17.64
N ASP A 288 30.88 1.36 -17.30
CA ASP A 288 29.82 1.90 -18.15
C ASP A 288 30.37 1.99 -19.58
N PRO A 289 29.68 1.38 -20.55
CA PRO A 289 30.12 1.42 -21.95
C PRO A 289 30.17 2.87 -22.42
N ASP A 290 31.12 3.18 -23.31
CA ASP A 290 31.07 4.43 -24.06
C ASP A 290 29.76 4.47 -24.85
N GLN A 291 28.87 5.41 -24.53
CA GLN A 291 27.62 5.54 -25.26
C GLN A 291 27.89 6.08 -26.67
N PRO A 292 27.20 5.55 -27.70
CA PRO A 292 27.24 6.14 -29.02
C PRO A 292 26.78 7.61 -28.94
N PRO A 293 27.38 8.53 -29.72
CA PRO A 293 27.02 9.94 -29.70
C PRO A 293 25.54 10.13 -30.08
N MET A 294 24.81 10.91 -29.29
CA MET A 294 23.43 11.28 -29.57
C MET A 294 23.37 12.38 -30.66
N PRO A 295 22.62 12.21 -31.75
CA PRO A 295 22.37 13.28 -32.71
C PRO A 295 21.69 14.48 -32.01
N PRO A 296 22.00 15.74 -32.36
CA PRO A 296 21.29 16.89 -31.82
C PRO A 296 19.78 16.75 -32.09
N GLY A 297 18.94 17.12 -31.13
CA GLY A 297 17.49 17.21 -31.35
C GLY A 297 16.72 15.89 -31.43
N TRP A 298 17.36 14.72 -31.40
CA TRP A 298 16.70 13.42 -31.64
C TRP A 298 15.43 13.13 -30.82
N ARG A 299 15.35 13.57 -29.56
CA ARG A 299 14.12 13.46 -28.72
C ARG A 299 13.06 14.50 -29.06
N ARG A 300 13.46 15.67 -29.57
CA ARG A 300 12.56 16.80 -29.88
C ARG A 300 11.98 16.73 -31.29
N ASP A 301 12.75 16.12 -32.19
CA ASP A 301 12.45 15.99 -33.61
C ASP A 301 11.76 14.64 -33.92
N ASP A 302 11.28 13.95 -32.88
CA ASP A 302 10.55 12.67 -32.94
C ASP A 302 11.28 11.59 -33.76
N LEU A 303 12.62 11.62 -33.77
CA LEU A 303 13.45 10.68 -34.53
C LEU A 303 13.46 9.28 -33.90
N GLU A 304 13.12 9.15 -32.62
CA GLU A 304 12.97 7.85 -31.96
C GLU A 304 11.49 7.42 -31.93
N PRO A 305 11.07 6.46 -32.76
CA PRO A 305 9.66 6.18 -33.00
C PRO A 305 8.92 5.63 -31.79
N PHE A 306 9.64 5.05 -30.81
CA PHE A 306 9.03 4.39 -29.65
C PHE A 306 9.22 5.16 -28.33
N LEU A 307 9.73 6.39 -28.36
CA LEU A 307 9.99 7.18 -27.14
C LEU A 307 8.72 7.41 -26.31
N ALA A 308 7.60 7.74 -26.96
CA ALA A 308 6.31 7.92 -26.31
C ALA A 308 5.79 6.63 -25.67
N SER A 309 5.85 5.52 -26.42
CA SER A 309 5.42 4.20 -25.91
C SER A 309 6.32 3.68 -24.78
N GLN A 310 7.59 4.07 -24.77
CA GLN A 310 8.54 3.69 -23.72
C GLN A 310 8.18 4.36 -22.39
N ALA A 311 7.91 5.67 -22.40
CA ALA A 311 7.45 6.38 -21.21
C ALA A 311 6.05 5.91 -20.76
N TRP A 312 5.12 5.74 -21.71
CA TRP A 312 3.78 5.25 -21.41
C TRP A 312 3.78 3.84 -20.82
N GLY A 313 4.53 2.90 -21.42
CA GLY A 313 4.56 1.51 -20.98
C GLY A 313 5.02 1.39 -19.52
N TRP A 314 5.98 2.21 -19.11
CA TRP A 314 6.41 2.26 -17.72
C TRP A 314 5.26 2.65 -16.79
N PHE A 315 4.55 3.74 -17.09
CA PHE A 315 3.36 4.13 -16.34
C PHE A 315 2.28 3.03 -16.35
N GLU A 316 1.98 2.50 -17.53
CA GLU A 316 0.93 1.51 -17.74
C GLU A 316 1.16 0.25 -16.91
N SER A 317 2.41 -0.22 -16.82
CA SER A 317 2.79 -1.36 -15.99
C SER A 317 2.47 -1.17 -14.51
N ALA A 318 2.67 0.03 -13.95
CA ALA A 318 2.30 0.33 -12.57
C ALA A 318 0.79 0.17 -12.33
N THR A 319 -0.04 0.47 -13.33
CA THR A 319 -1.50 0.37 -13.24
C THR A 319 -2.03 -1.05 -13.18
N TRP A 320 -1.30 -2.01 -13.78
CA TRP A 320 -1.63 -3.42 -13.70
C TRP A 320 -1.53 -3.98 -12.26
N HIS A 321 -0.78 -3.28 -11.42
CA HIS A 321 -0.47 -3.65 -10.04
C HIS A 321 -1.14 -2.77 -8.99
N TYR A 322 -2.12 -1.95 -9.35
CA TYR A 322 -2.83 -1.08 -8.41
C TYR A 322 -3.39 -1.81 -7.18
N GLY A 323 -3.78 -3.08 -7.31
CA GLY A 323 -4.42 -3.79 -6.23
C GLY A 323 -5.82 -3.25 -5.95
N SER A 324 -6.24 -3.26 -4.69
CA SER A 324 -7.53 -2.73 -4.25
C SER A 324 -7.55 -1.21 -4.33
N SER A 325 -8.56 -0.69 -5.01
CA SER A 325 -8.87 0.74 -5.06
C SER A 325 -10.37 0.95 -4.90
N GLY A 326 -10.82 2.20 -4.95
CA GLY A 326 -12.26 2.47 -4.94
C GLY A 326 -13.05 1.94 -6.15
N MET A 327 -12.37 1.44 -7.21
CA MET A 327 -13.01 0.70 -8.30
C MET A 327 -13.25 -0.80 -7.99
N GLY A 328 -12.79 -1.27 -6.83
CA GLY A 328 -12.89 -2.66 -6.39
C GLY A 328 -11.52 -3.34 -6.30
N THR A 329 -11.55 -4.67 -6.13
CA THR A 329 -10.34 -5.47 -6.00
C THR A 329 -9.63 -5.60 -7.35
N GLY A 330 -8.51 -4.91 -7.50
CA GLY A 330 -7.56 -5.12 -8.60
C GLY A 330 -6.50 -6.15 -8.24
N ARG A 331 -5.58 -6.40 -9.18
CA ARG A 331 -4.41 -7.25 -8.96
C ARG A 331 -3.27 -6.39 -8.43
N GLY A 332 -2.61 -6.83 -7.36
CA GLY A 332 -1.31 -6.32 -6.96
C GLY A 332 -0.19 -6.96 -7.79
N GLU A 333 1.05 -6.90 -7.32
CA GLU A 333 2.09 -7.80 -7.79
C GLU A 333 1.78 -9.23 -7.29
N THR A 334 1.48 -10.14 -8.22
CA THR A 334 1.02 -11.50 -7.89
C THR A 334 2.12 -12.55 -7.98
N ARG A 335 3.25 -12.23 -8.60
CA ARG A 335 4.44 -13.08 -8.75
C ARG A 335 5.30 -13.09 -7.49
N VAL A 336 5.08 -12.18 -6.55
CA VAL A 336 5.68 -12.23 -5.20
C VAL A 336 4.63 -12.70 -4.21
N LYS A 337 4.96 -13.69 -3.37
CA LYS A 337 4.07 -14.28 -2.37
C LYS A 337 4.54 -13.93 -0.97
N PRO A 338 3.92 -12.96 -0.28
CA PRO A 338 4.28 -12.60 1.09
C PRO A 338 3.98 -13.73 2.06
N LEU A 339 4.89 -13.96 3.01
CA LEU A 339 4.72 -14.90 4.10
C LEU A 339 4.24 -14.11 5.34
N THR A 340 2.94 -13.90 5.43
CA THR A 340 2.32 -12.95 6.38
C THR A 340 2.50 -13.29 7.85
N CYS A 341 2.83 -14.55 8.20
CA CYS A 341 3.18 -14.91 9.57
C CYS A 341 4.54 -14.33 10.03
N GLY A 342 5.34 -13.82 9.09
CA GLY A 342 6.58 -13.08 9.35
C GLY A 342 6.43 -11.56 9.16
N PHE A 343 5.21 -11.02 9.22
CA PHE A 343 4.96 -9.59 9.02
C PHE A 343 5.55 -8.75 10.16
N LEU A 344 6.56 -7.94 9.86
CA LEU A 344 7.19 -7.03 10.79
C LEU A 344 6.81 -5.58 10.45
N THR A 345 6.62 -4.74 11.47
CA THR A 345 6.28 -3.33 11.25
C THR A 345 6.75 -2.41 12.37
N PHE A 346 7.19 -1.20 12.02
CA PHE A 346 7.50 -0.13 12.97
C PHE A 346 6.25 0.51 13.61
N TYR A 347 5.04 0.06 13.24
CA TYR A 347 3.83 0.35 13.97
C TYR A 347 3.64 -0.52 15.22
N ASP A 348 4.49 -1.51 15.45
CA ASP A 348 4.43 -2.36 16.64
C ASP A 348 4.55 -1.51 17.92
N PRO A 349 3.63 -1.64 18.89
CA PRO A 349 3.68 -0.96 20.18
C PRO A 349 4.96 -1.17 21.01
N ILE A 350 5.80 -2.15 20.67
CA ILE A 350 7.13 -2.27 21.30
C ILE A 350 7.99 -1.01 21.04
N PHE A 351 7.80 -0.32 19.92
CA PHE A 351 8.54 0.90 19.55
C PHE A 351 7.94 2.17 20.18
N ARG A 352 7.89 2.21 21.52
CA ARG A 352 7.20 3.24 22.30
C ARG A 352 7.66 4.67 22.01
N GLN A 353 8.93 4.87 21.71
CA GLN A 353 9.47 6.22 21.42
C GLN A 353 8.89 6.78 20.11
N GLN A 354 8.83 5.94 19.08
CA GLN A 354 8.24 6.27 17.80
C GLN A 354 6.73 6.50 17.93
N GLU A 355 6.03 5.65 18.68
CA GLU A 355 4.60 5.83 18.97
C GLU A 355 4.34 7.15 19.71
N ALA A 356 5.10 7.46 20.76
CA ALA A 356 4.95 8.70 21.51
C ALA A 356 5.26 9.94 20.67
N ALA A 357 6.29 9.88 19.82
CA ALA A 357 6.64 10.96 18.90
C ALA A 357 5.52 11.21 17.87
N ARG A 358 5.01 10.14 17.24
CA ARG A 358 3.87 10.20 16.33
C ARG A 358 2.65 10.82 17.01
N ALA A 359 2.25 10.29 18.17
CA ALA A 359 1.09 10.78 18.91
C ALA A 359 1.24 12.25 19.32
N SER A 360 2.44 12.70 19.68
CA SER A 360 2.71 14.11 20.02
C SER A 360 2.47 15.03 18.82
N ILE A 361 2.99 14.66 17.64
CA ILE A 361 2.82 15.42 16.39
C ILE A 361 1.34 15.45 15.98
N GLU A 362 0.66 14.31 16.02
CA GLU A 362 -0.74 14.21 15.64
C GLU A 362 -1.66 14.98 16.59
N ARG A 363 -1.42 14.94 17.91
CA ARG A 363 -2.19 15.75 18.88
C ARG A 363 -2.12 17.23 18.56
N GLN A 364 -0.93 17.73 18.23
CA GLN A 364 -0.72 19.13 17.89
C GLN A 364 -1.36 19.50 16.53
N LYS A 365 -1.24 18.64 15.53
CA LYS A 365 -1.69 18.92 14.15
C LYS A 365 -3.18 18.66 13.93
N LEU A 366 -3.76 17.66 14.59
CA LEU A 366 -5.08 17.10 14.28
C LEU A 366 -6.12 17.30 15.41
N ASN A 367 -5.79 18.09 16.43
CA ASN A 367 -6.65 18.39 17.58
C ASN A 367 -7.16 17.13 18.31
N LEU A 368 -6.21 16.28 18.72
CA LEU A 368 -6.48 15.05 19.47
C LEU A 368 -6.20 15.25 20.97
N THR A 369 -6.98 14.58 21.83
CA THR A 369 -6.71 14.52 23.28
C THR A 369 -5.51 13.64 23.61
N SER A 370 -5.08 13.64 24.88
CA SER A 370 -4.10 12.68 25.40
C SER A 370 -4.50 11.23 25.12
N ASP A 371 -5.79 10.93 25.17
CA ASP A 371 -6.35 9.60 25.00
C ASP A 371 -6.66 9.27 23.52
N GLY A 372 -6.22 10.14 22.59
CA GLY A 372 -6.42 9.95 21.16
C GLY A 372 -7.82 10.26 20.66
N LEU A 373 -8.66 10.95 21.43
CA LEU A 373 -10.00 11.33 21.00
C LEU A 373 -9.95 12.61 20.17
N TRP A 374 -10.68 12.65 19.07
CA TRP A 374 -10.76 13.86 18.24
C TRP A 374 -11.74 14.88 18.82
N GLN A 375 -11.31 16.12 18.99
CA GLN A 375 -12.14 17.19 19.55
C GLN A 375 -12.91 17.99 18.49
N GLY A 376 -12.75 17.65 17.21
CA GLY A 376 -13.29 18.43 16.10
C GLY A 376 -12.43 19.66 15.78
N PRO A 377 -12.69 20.37 14.69
CA PRO A 377 -11.92 21.56 14.28
C PRO A 377 -12.33 22.86 15.02
N GLY A 378 -13.18 22.78 16.06
CA GLY A 378 -13.76 23.92 16.76
C GLY A 378 -14.92 24.62 16.01
N LYS A 379 -14.86 24.74 14.67
CA LYS A 379 -15.96 25.25 13.84
C LYS A 379 -16.41 24.22 12.80
N ASP A 380 -17.73 24.03 12.69
CA ASP A 380 -18.32 23.04 11.77
C ASP A 380 -17.94 23.26 10.29
N GLU A 381 -17.67 24.50 9.86
CA GLU A 381 -17.24 24.83 8.49
C GLU A 381 -15.94 24.12 8.07
N TYR A 382 -15.04 23.82 9.02
CA TYR A 382 -13.76 23.15 8.75
C TYR A 382 -13.80 21.64 8.95
N ARG A 383 -14.95 21.07 9.35
CA ARG A 383 -15.05 19.65 9.73
C ARG A 383 -14.66 18.72 8.58
N LYS A 384 -15.09 19.03 7.36
CA LYS A 384 -14.77 18.25 6.17
C LYS A 384 -13.26 18.17 5.93
N SER A 385 -12.57 19.31 5.89
CA SER A 385 -11.11 19.35 5.69
C SER A 385 -10.35 18.69 6.85
N ALA A 386 -10.81 18.84 8.09
CA ALA A 386 -10.19 18.19 9.24
C ALA A 386 -10.34 16.65 9.20
N LEU A 387 -11.49 16.14 8.75
CA LEU A 387 -11.68 14.70 8.52
C LEU A 387 -10.78 14.18 7.40
N GLU A 388 -10.62 14.94 6.32
CA GLU A 388 -9.69 14.59 5.21
C GLU A 388 -8.24 14.53 5.71
N GLN A 389 -7.82 15.45 6.58
CA GLN A 389 -6.49 15.42 7.20
C GLN A 389 -6.32 14.20 8.12
N LEU A 390 -7.34 13.86 8.93
CA LEU A 390 -7.33 12.65 9.77
C LEU A 390 -7.25 11.37 8.95
N MET A 391 -8.00 11.30 7.85
CA MET A 391 -7.98 10.16 6.92
C MET A 391 -6.59 9.94 6.32
N ARG A 392 -5.86 11.02 6.03
CA ARG A 392 -4.55 10.97 5.36
C ARG A 392 -3.35 10.94 6.31
N ARG A 393 -3.57 10.95 7.63
CA ARG A 393 -2.52 11.13 8.66
C ARG A 393 -1.32 10.19 8.50
N ARG A 394 -1.55 8.93 8.08
CA ARG A 394 -0.50 7.92 7.84
C ARG A 394 0.59 8.38 6.89
N ARG A 395 0.27 9.24 5.91
CA ARG A 395 1.25 9.77 4.94
C ARG A 395 2.38 10.56 5.62
N TYR A 396 2.10 11.19 6.75
CA TYR A 396 3.07 12.03 7.47
C TYR A 396 3.84 11.25 8.54
N HIS A 397 3.62 9.94 8.66
CA HIS A 397 4.39 9.12 9.57
C HIS A 397 5.78 8.91 8.97
N LEU A 398 6.79 9.41 9.67
CA LEU A 398 8.20 9.28 9.32
C LEU A 398 8.90 8.46 10.41
N LEU A 399 9.97 7.74 10.08
CA LEU A 399 10.69 6.90 11.05
C LEU A 399 11.89 7.62 11.68
N ARG A 400 11.89 8.96 11.67
CA ARG A 400 12.99 9.81 12.20
C ARG A 400 13.21 9.69 13.71
N ASN A 401 12.22 9.20 14.46
CA ASN A 401 12.26 9.07 15.92
C ASN A 401 12.57 7.63 16.38
N ILE A 402 12.94 6.74 15.46
CA ILE A 402 13.43 5.40 15.78
C ILE A 402 14.87 5.51 16.31
N SER A 403 15.14 4.92 17.47
CA SER A 403 16.48 4.83 18.03
C SER A 403 17.31 3.72 17.37
N GLU A 404 18.64 3.79 17.49
CA GLU A 404 19.53 2.71 17.02
C GLU A 404 19.19 1.36 17.69
N VAL A 405 18.76 1.39 18.96
CA VAL A 405 18.34 0.20 19.72
C VAL A 405 17.03 -0.38 19.16
N ASP A 406 16.10 0.48 18.77
CA ASP A 406 14.84 0.06 18.13
C ASP A 406 15.11 -0.55 16.75
N ALA A 407 16.03 0.04 15.98
CA ALA A 407 16.46 -0.52 14.69
C ALA A 407 17.13 -1.90 14.88
N LEU A 408 17.97 -2.08 15.90
CA LEU A 408 18.56 -3.37 16.24
C LEU A 408 17.50 -4.39 16.68
N THR A 409 16.47 -3.96 17.41
CA THR A 409 15.32 -4.79 17.78
C THR A 409 14.59 -5.31 16.52
N MET A 410 14.33 -4.44 15.55
CA MET A 410 13.75 -4.82 14.26
C MET A 410 14.64 -5.82 13.50
N ASN A 411 15.96 -5.57 13.45
CA ASN A 411 16.91 -6.45 12.79
C ASN A 411 16.92 -7.86 13.43
N THR A 412 16.85 -7.92 14.76
CA THR A 412 16.81 -9.16 15.54
C THR A 412 15.49 -9.92 15.31
N ALA A 413 14.37 -9.19 15.23
CA ALA A 413 13.07 -9.77 14.88
C ALA A 413 13.07 -10.35 13.45
N ALA A 414 13.63 -9.62 12.47
CA ALA A 414 13.80 -10.10 11.10
C ALA A 414 14.68 -11.35 11.03
N GLU A 415 15.80 -11.38 11.74
CA GLU A 415 16.65 -12.57 11.84
C GLU A 415 15.88 -13.77 12.42
N ARG A 416 15.14 -13.57 13.54
CA ARG A 416 14.34 -14.63 14.16
C ARG A 416 13.28 -15.17 13.21
N VAL A 417 12.53 -14.29 12.56
CA VAL A 417 11.46 -14.64 11.62
C VAL A 417 12.04 -15.43 10.45
N LEU A 418 13.11 -14.95 9.81
CA LEU A 418 13.71 -15.63 8.67
C LEU A 418 14.31 -16.99 9.01
N ARG A 419 14.86 -17.15 10.23
CA ARG A 419 15.35 -18.47 10.70
C ARG A 419 14.22 -19.47 10.94
N ALA A 420 13.03 -18.98 11.28
CA ALA A 420 11.86 -19.80 11.54
C ALA A 420 11.13 -20.22 10.25
N LEU A 421 11.43 -19.59 9.12
CA LEU A 421 10.81 -19.88 7.83
C LEU A 421 11.65 -20.85 7.01
N ASP A 422 11.02 -21.91 6.49
CA ASP A 422 11.62 -22.76 5.46
C ASP A 422 11.20 -22.27 4.07
N PHE A 423 12.13 -21.65 3.35
CA PHE A 423 11.90 -21.19 1.97
C PHE A 423 11.84 -22.33 0.94
N HIS A 424 12.19 -23.56 1.32
CA HIS A 424 12.19 -24.74 0.44
C HIS A 424 10.89 -25.54 0.46
N ASP A 425 10.00 -25.32 1.42
CA ASP A 425 8.70 -25.96 1.39
C ASP A 425 7.82 -25.34 0.28
N THR A 426 7.54 -26.17 -0.71
CA THR A 426 6.79 -25.82 -1.93
C THR A 426 5.32 -26.22 -1.84
N THR A 427 4.90 -26.83 -0.74
CA THR A 427 3.54 -27.36 -0.62
C THR A 427 2.51 -26.31 -0.22
N GLY A 428 2.94 -25.13 0.26
CA GLY A 428 2.03 -24.17 0.91
C GLY A 428 1.26 -24.78 2.09
N LEU A 429 1.69 -25.96 2.54
CA LEU A 429 1.05 -26.86 3.49
C LEU A 429 2.10 -27.51 4.40
N GLY A 430 3.23 -26.82 4.62
CA GLY A 430 4.29 -27.17 5.57
C GLY A 430 3.80 -27.13 7.01
N VAL A 431 2.89 -28.05 7.31
CA VAL A 431 2.66 -28.58 8.63
C VAL A 431 3.85 -29.51 8.91
N ASP A 432 5.01 -28.92 9.13
CA ASP A 432 6.02 -29.54 9.99
C ASP A 432 6.65 -28.45 10.87
N ASP A 433 6.19 -28.49 12.13
CA ASP A 433 6.58 -27.73 13.32
C ASP A 433 6.26 -26.21 13.42
N ARG A 434 5.01 -25.94 13.84
CA ARG A 434 4.62 -25.04 14.95
C ARG A 434 4.78 -23.51 14.88
N ASN A 435 5.23 -22.89 13.77
CA ASN A 435 5.53 -21.45 13.78
C ASN A 435 4.64 -20.52 12.95
N CYS A 436 3.62 -21.00 12.21
CA CYS A 436 2.66 -20.12 11.53
C CYS A 436 1.27 -20.75 11.54
N THR A 437 0.20 -19.95 11.61
CA THR A 437 -1.19 -20.46 11.56
C THR A 437 -1.63 -20.90 10.15
N GLY A 438 -0.92 -20.46 9.11
CA GLY A 438 -1.35 -20.61 7.73
C GLY A 438 -2.44 -19.61 7.29
N MET A 439 -2.81 -18.65 8.14
CA MET A 439 -3.75 -17.60 7.78
C MET A 439 -3.15 -16.65 6.73
N ASP A 440 -3.87 -16.52 5.60
CA ASP A 440 -3.58 -15.50 4.61
C ASP A 440 -4.17 -14.15 5.06
N TRP A 441 -3.35 -13.39 5.78
CA TRP A 441 -3.75 -12.09 6.32
C TRP A 441 -3.99 -11.03 5.23
N ILE A 442 -3.41 -11.20 4.04
CA ILE A 442 -3.69 -10.34 2.89
C ILE A 442 -5.10 -10.63 2.37
N ALA A 443 -5.47 -11.91 2.21
CA ALA A 443 -6.82 -12.28 1.81
C ALA A 443 -7.88 -11.81 2.82
N VAL A 444 -7.61 -11.99 4.13
CA VAL A 444 -8.51 -11.52 5.21
C VAL A 444 -8.71 -10.00 5.15
N SER A 445 -7.61 -9.24 5.08
CA SER A 445 -7.71 -7.77 5.02
C SER A 445 -8.39 -7.27 3.74
N ASN A 446 -8.13 -7.91 2.59
CA ASN A 446 -8.82 -7.63 1.33
C ASN A 446 -10.33 -7.90 1.42
N ASP A 447 -10.76 -9.02 2.00
CA ASP A 447 -12.20 -9.33 2.16
C ASP A 447 -12.89 -8.31 3.08
N ILE A 448 -12.23 -7.91 4.17
CA ILE A 448 -12.71 -6.85 5.06
C ILE A 448 -12.89 -5.54 4.30
N VAL A 449 -11.88 -5.07 3.57
CA VAL A 449 -11.95 -3.81 2.83
C VAL A 449 -13.01 -3.88 1.73
N GLN A 450 -13.03 -4.96 0.94
CA GLN A 450 -14.01 -5.19 -0.12
C GLN A 450 -15.45 -5.21 0.43
N ARG A 451 -15.65 -5.78 1.62
CA ARG A 451 -16.95 -5.85 2.27
C ARG A 451 -17.38 -4.50 2.82
N TYR A 452 -16.52 -3.80 3.55
CA TYR A 452 -16.91 -2.65 4.36
C TYR A 452 -16.71 -1.31 3.65
N ALA A 453 -15.61 -1.09 2.91
CA ALA A 453 -15.30 0.23 2.35
C ALA A 453 -16.40 0.78 1.41
N PRO A 454 -16.95 0.02 0.44
CA PRO A 454 -18.02 0.52 -0.42
C PRO A 454 -19.33 0.74 0.34
N ARG A 455 -19.64 -0.11 1.32
CA ARG A 455 -20.90 -0.06 2.09
C ARG A 455 -20.93 1.09 3.08
N LEU A 456 -19.79 1.41 3.71
CA LEU A 456 -19.64 2.59 4.56
C LEU A 456 -19.80 3.87 3.72
N GLN A 457 -19.19 3.91 2.53
CA GLN A 457 -19.37 5.04 1.60
C GLN A 457 -20.83 5.20 1.15
N GLN A 458 -21.51 4.11 0.80
CA GLN A 458 -22.94 4.14 0.45
C GLN A 458 -23.80 4.62 1.60
N LEU A 459 -23.58 4.11 2.82
CA LEU A 459 -24.31 4.55 4.01
C LEU A 459 -24.10 6.03 4.29
N ARG A 460 -22.87 6.54 4.14
CA ARG A 460 -22.57 7.97 4.26
C ARG A 460 -23.40 8.79 3.27
N THR A 461 -23.45 8.39 2.00
CA THR A 461 -24.26 9.07 0.97
C THR A 461 -25.75 9.04 1.31
N ILE A 462 -26.29 7.93 1.81
CA ILE A 462 -27.71 7.84 2.19
C ILE A 462 -28.02 8.72 3.41
N LEU A 463 -27.13 8.74 4.41
CA LEU A 463 -27.27 9.61 5.59
C LEU A 463 -27.23 11.09 5.19
N GLU A 464 -26.31 11.47 4.29
CA GLU A 464 -26.20 12.82 3.75
C GLU A 464 -27.45 13.22 2.94
N ALA A 465 -27.98 12.31 2.12
CA ALA A 465 -29.21 12.54 1.36
C ALA A 465 -30.41 12.87 2.25
N GLY A 466 -30.41 12.41 3.50
CA GLY A 466 -31.44 12.71 4.50
C GLY A 466 -31.61 14.20 4.79
N SER A 467 -30.55 15.00 4.64
CA SER A 467 -30.62 16.47 4.83
C SER A 467 -31.45 17.20 3.77
N TYR A 468 -31.70 16.55 2.62
CA TYR A 468 -32.48 17.10 1.51
C TYR A 468 -33.91 16.53 1.44
N VAL A 469 -34.27 15.62 2.34
CA VAL A 469 -35.60 15.01 2.39
C VAL A 469 -36.56 15.96 3.10
N ASP A 470 -37.67 16.30 2.44
CA ASP A 470 -38.77 17.02 3.07
C ASP A 470 -39.43 16.16 4.16
N MET A 471 -39.14 16.50 5.41
CA MET A 471 -39.64 15.77 6.59
C MET A 471 -41.17 15.86 6.76
N SER A 472 -41.84 16.79 6.07
CA SER A 472 -43.30 16.86 6.05
C SER A 472 -43.94 15.80 5.13
N ASN A 473 -43.18 15.28 4.17
CA ASN A 473 -43.63 14.27 3.22
C ASN A 473 -43.36 12.85 3.77
N ALA A 474 -44.37 12.28 4.43
CA ALA A 474 -44.27 10.94 5.04
C ALA A 474 -43.83 9.83 4.06
N THR A 475 -44.20 9.93 2.78
CA THR A 475 -43.79 8.96 1.76
C THR A 475 -42.32 9.09 1.42
N ALA A 476 -41.81 10.32 1.28
CA ALA A 476 -40.40 10.58 1.04
C ALA A 476 -39.52 10.10 2.21
N VAL A 477 -39.92 10.44 3.45
CA VAL A 477 -39.22 10.01 4.66
C VAL A 477 -39.21 8.48 4.78
N ARG A 478 -40.36 7.81 4.55
CA ARG A 478 -40.43 6.34 4.59
C ARG A 478 -39.53 5.68 3.55
N ARG A 479 -39.48 6.21 2.33
CA ARG A 479 -38.63 5.67 1.24
C ARG A 479 -37.15 5.81 1.58
N TRP A 480 -36.72 6.99 2.03
CA TRP A 480 -35.35 7.23 2.42
C TRP A 480 -34.92 6.36 3.61
N PHE A 481 -35.73 6.31 4.67
CA PHE A 481 -35.43 5.52 5.87
C PHE A 481 -35.44 4.01 5.58
N SER A 482 -36.29 3.54 4.66
CA SER A 482 -36.23 2.17 4.16
C SER A 482 -34.88 1.88 3.47
N GLY A 483 -34.31 2.84 2.75
CA GLY A 483 -32.96 2.74 2.19
C GLY A 483 -31.89 2.56 3.27
N LEU A 484 -31.93 3.36 4.35
CA LEU A 484 -31.03 3.19 5.50
C LEU A 484 -31.12 1.78 6.09
N ARG A 485 -32.34 1.30 6.36
CA ARG A 485 -32.58 -0.05 6.90
C ARG A 485 -32.01 -1.15 6.03
N GLN A 486 -32.23 -1.08 4.72
CA GLN A 486 -31.75 -2.09 3.78
C GLN A 486 -30.22 -2.21 3.82
N HIS A 487 -29.51 -1.08 3.86
CA HIS A 487 -28.04 -1.07 3.85
C HIS A 487 -27.45 -1.49 5.20
N THR A 488 -28.04 -1.07 6.33
CA THR A 488 -27.58 -1.53 7.65
C THR A 488 -27.92 -3.00 7.90
N HIS A 489 -29.07 -3.47 7.44
CA HIS A 489 -29.43 -4.89 7.50
C HIS A 489 -28.41 -5.76 6.76
N PHE A 490 -27.96 -5.35 5.57
CA PHE A 490 -26.97 -6.11 4.81
C PHE A 490 -25.63 -6.26 5.56
N LEU A 491 -25.22 -5.23 6.31
CA LEU A 491 -24.02 -5.27 7.13
C LEU A 491 -24.18 -6.11 8.42
N LEU A 492 -25.41 -6.21 8.93
CA LEU A 492 -25.76 -6.99 10.13
C LEU A 492 -26.00 -8.47 9.87
N MET A 493 -26.60 -8.81 8.73
CA MET A 493 -27.12 -10.14 8.40
C MET A 493 -26.17 -11.31 8.69
N PRO A 494 -24.84 -11.22 8.45
CA PRO A 494 -23.94 -12.35 8.70
C PRO A 494 -23.76 -12.71 10.18
N TYR A 495 -24.11 -11.80 11.09
CA TYR A 495 -23.82 -11.90 12.53
C TYR A 495 -25.08 -11.82 13.39
N PHE A 496 -26.14 -11.24 12.84
CA PHE A 496 -27.39 -10.95 13.54
C PHE A 496 -28.39 -12.09 13.41
N GLU A 497 -28.99 -12.46 14.54
CA GLU A 497 -30.03 -13.47 14.64
C GLU A 497 -31.31 -12.81 15.15
N TYR A 498 -32.41 -12.95 14.39
CA TYR A 498 -33.70 -12.38 14.79
C TYR A 498 -34.24 -13.12 16.02
N PRO A 499 -34.75 -12.39 17.04
CA PRO A 499 -35.38 -13.01 18.19
C PRO A 499 -36.66 -13.76 17.78
N SER A 500 -37.06 -14.75 18.57
CA SER A 500 -38.27 -15.52 18.31
C SER A 500 -39.53 -14.64 18.40
N TYR A 501 -40.62 -15.04 17.71
CA TYR A 501 -41.87 -14.28 17.60
C TYR A 501 -42.54 -13.94 18.95
N GLN A 502 -42.13 -14.58 20.05
CA GLN A 502 -42.67 -14.34 21.40
C GLN A 502 -41.92 -13.23 22.17
N GLU A 503 -40.80 -12.74 21.63
CA GLU A 503 -39.93 -11.71 22.23
C GLU A 503 -39.94 -10.41 21.40
N LEU A 504 -41.11 -10.05 20.88
CA LEU A 504 -41.35 -8.84 20.10
C LEU A 504 -41.51 -7.57 20.96
N PRO A 505 -40.59 -7.28 21.90
CA PRO A 505 -40.15 -5.91 22.09
C PRO A 505 -38.63 -5.81 21.92
N LEU A 506 -38.22 -5.43 20.70
CA LEU A 506 -36.96 -4.76 20.31
C LEU A 506 -35.68 -5.09 21.11
N PHE A 507 -34.75 -5.78 20.45
CA PHE A 507 -33.31 -5.87 20.72
C PHE A 507 -32.87 -5.79 22.18
N SER A 508 -32.80 -6.93 22.86
CA SER A 508 -32.15 -7.02 24.16
C SER A 508 -30.67 -6.59 24.06
N SER A 509 -30.12 -6.13 25.18
CA SER A 509 -28.68 -5.89 25.31
C SER A 509 -27.85 -7.14 25.00
N SER A 510 -28.39 -8.35 25.28
CA SER A 510 -27.74 -9.63 25.00
C SER A 510 -27.64 -9.92 23.49
N THR A 511 -28.70 -9.71 22.71
CA THR A 511 -28.65 -9.90 21.25
C THR A 511 -27.66 -8.95 20.60
N ARG A 512 -27.60 -7.69 21.06
CA ARG A 512 -26.60 -6.71 20.62
C ARG A 512 -25.18 -7.21 20.87
N GLN A 513 -24.88 -7.63 22.10
CA GLN A 513 -23.54 -8.10 22.49
C GLN A 513 -23.10 -9.35 21.71
N LEU A 514 -24.00 -10.31 21.53
CA LEU A 514 -23.71 -11.51 20.73
C LEU A 514 -23.45 -11.17 19.27
N THR A 515 -24.25 -10.27 18.68
CA THR A 515 -24.07 -9.81 17.30
C THR A 515 -22.72 -9.10 17.13
N LEU A 516 -22.37 -8.21 18.06
CA LEU A 516 -21.09 -7.51 18.07
C LEU A 516 -19.91 -8.49 18.18
N SER A 517 -20.00 -9.48 19.07
CA SER A 517 -18.97 -10.52 19.24
C SER A 517 -18.78 -11.34 17.97
N ARG A 518 -19.87 -11.81 17.34
CA ARG A 518 -19.84 -12.54 16.06
C ARG A 518 -19.22 -11.70 14.94
N CYS A 519 -19.51 -10.41 14.87
CA CYS A 519 -18.96 -9.50 13.87
C CYS A 519 -17.47 -9.24 14.06
N LYS A 520 -17.05 -8.95 15.31
CA LYS A 520 -15.66 -8.60 15.66
C LYS A 520 -14.70 -9.76 15.40
N TYR A 521 -15.06 -10.98 15.81
CA TYR A 521 -14.16 -12.13 15.82
C TYR A 521 -14.38 -13.08 14.62
N GLN A 522 -15.06 -12.63 13.56
CA GLN A 522 -15.48 -13.51 12.45
C GLN A 522 -14.32 -14.23 11.74
N TYR A 523 -13.12 -13.63 11.67
CA TYR A 523 -11.93 -14.23 11.03
C TYR A 523 -10.97 -14.88 12.04
N THR A 524 -11.09 -14.56 13.33
CA THR A 524 -10.09 -14.93 14.35
C THR A 524 -10.63 -15.93 15.37
N ARG A 525 -11.93 -16.28 15.32
CA ARG A 525 -12.56 -17.17 16.31
C ARG A 525 -11.83 -18.49 16.48
N LEU A 526 -11.37 -19.10 15.38
CA LEU A 526 -10.69 -20.40 15.39
C LEU A 526 -9.22 -20.32 15.80
N ILE A 527 -8.64 -19.14 15.99
CA ILE A 527 -7.26 -18.96 16.51
C ILE A 527 -7.26 -18.24 17.86
N ALA A 528 -8.43 -18.07 18.47
CA ALA A 528 -8.57 -17.43 19.76
C ALA A 528 -7.91 -18.29 20.87
N PRO A 529 -7.44 -17.66 21.96
CA PRO A 529 -6.69 -18.35 23.01
C PRO A 529 -7.44 -19.51 23.68
N ASP A 530 -8.77 -19.47 23.71
CA ASP A 530 -9.64 -20.47 24.33
C ASP A 530 -9.86 -21.72 23.46
N TYR A 531 -9.53 -21.66 22.17
CA TYR A 531 -9.75 -22.75 21.23
C TYR A 531 -8.49 -23.63 21.02
N HIS A 532 -7.32 -23.18 21.49
CA HIS A 532 -6.04 -23.92 21.55
C HIS A 532 -5.62 -24.67 20.26
N THR A 533 -6.03 -24.18 19.10
CA THR A 533 -5.75 -24.77 17.77
C THR A 533 -4.38 -24.44 17.22
N ALA A 534 -3.87 -23.24 17.52
CA ALA A 534 -2.58 -22.76 17.06
C ALA A 534 -1.97 -21.82 18.09
N THR A 535 -0.64 -21.81 18.16
CA THR A 535 0.11 -20.81 18.93
C THR A 535 0.48 -19.68 17.97
N LEU A 536 0.01 -18.47 18.24
CA LEU A 536 0.36 -17.30 17.42
C LEU A 536 1.81 -16.88 17.64
N THR A 537 2.52 -16.57 16.55
CA THR A 537 3.78 -15.80 16.65
C THR A 537 3.51 -14.39 17.16
N PRO A 538 4.54 -13.67 17.65
CA PRO A 538 4.40 -12.25 17.96
C PRO A 538 3.83 -11.44 16.78
N GLU A 539 4.27 -11.75 15.56
CA GLU A 539 3.81 -11.11 14.32
C GLU A 539 2.32 -11.41 14.05
N GLU A 540 1.90 -12.67 14.14
CA GLU A 540 0.49 -13.03 13.92
C GLU A 540 -0.41 -12.49 15.04
N ALA A 541 0.06 -12.46 16.28
CA ALA A 541 -0.67 -11.86 17.39
C ALA A 541 -0.88 -10.34 17.17
N LEU A 542 0.13 -9.65 16.63
CA LEU A 542 0.04 -8.24 16.26
C LEU A 542 -1.00 -8.00 15.16
N VAL A 543 -0.95 -8.79 14.08
CA VAL A 543 -1.92 -8.68 12.98
C VAL A 543 -3.33 -9.05 13.43
N THR A 544 -3.47 -10.10 14.25
CA THR A 544 -4.76 -10.52 14.85
C THR A 544 -5.37 -9.38 15.65
N SER A 545 -4.59 -8.76 16.55
CA SER A 545 -5.04 -7.62 17.36
C SER A 545 -5.49 -6.45 16.47
N ALA A 546 -4.70 -6.11 15.45
CA ALA A 546 -5.04 -5.03 14.53
C ALA A 546 -6.33 -5.29 13.74
N VAL A 547 -6.55 -6.52 13.27
CA VAL A 547 -7.78 -6.95 12.59
C VAL A 547 -8.98 -6.88 13.54
N GLU A 548 -8.85 -7.41 14.75
CA GLU A 548 -9.93 -7.42 15.75
C GLU A 548 -10.32 -6.02 16.23
N GLU A 549 -9.36 -5.10 16.38
CA GLU A 549 -9.66 -3.71 16.74
C GLU A 549 -10.30 -2.95 15.57
N THR A 550 -9.77 -3.13 14.35
CA THR A 550 -10.33 -2.52 13.14
C THR A 550 -11.77 -2.97 12.90
N LEU A 551 -12.01 -4.29 12.94
CA LEU A 551 -13.37 -4.83 12.87
C LEU A 551 -14.20 -4.45 14.09
N GLY A 552 -13.62 -4.39 15.29
CA GLY A 552 -14.30 -3.97 16.50
C GLY A 552 -14.94 -2.58 16.35
N ASN A 553 -14.19 -1.61 15.81
CA ASN A 553 -14.70 -0.26 15.58
C ASN A 553 -15.75 -0.20 14.46
N ILE A 554 -15.53 -0.92 13.35
CA ILE A 554 -16.53 -1.04 12.27
C ILE A 554 -17.83 -1.67 12.80
N CYS A 555 -17.71 -2.82 13.45
CA CYS A 555 -18.83 -3.60 13.97
C CYS A 555 -19.57 -2.87 15.09
N SER A 556 -18.86 -2.14 15.96
CA SER A 556 -19.48 -1.30 17.00
C SER A 556 -20.43 -0.28 16.37
N TRP A 557 -19.95 0.45 15.36
CA TRP A 557 -20.79 1.41 14.65
C TRP A 557 -21.95 0.74 13.91
N VAL A 558 -21.68 -0.32 13.13
CA VAL A 558 -22.69 -1.04 12.34
C VAL A 558 -23.79 -1.62 13.21
N VAL A 559 -23.43 -2.27 14.32
CA VAL A 559 -24.38 -2.90 15.23
C VAL A 559 -25.23 -1.84 15.93
N ASP A 560 -24.62 -0.79 16.45
CA ASP A 560 -25.33 0.23 17.19
C ASP A 560 -26.25 1.06 16.30
N ALA A 561 -25.74 1.51 15.15
CA ALA A 561 -26.53 2.26 14.18
C ALA A 561 -27.66 1.38 13.62
N GLY A 562 -27.37 0.12 13.26
CA GLY A 562 -28.38 -0.79 12.73
C GLY A 562 -29.52 -1.07 13.71
N PHE A 563 -29.22 -1.34 14.97
CA PHE A 563 -30.21 -1.55 16.02
C PHE A 563 -31.01 -0.27 16.30
N ALA A 564 -30.33 0.89 16.35
CA ALA A 564 -31.00 2.17 16.55
C ALA A 564 -31.93 2.52 15.39
N ILE A 565 -31.52 2.25 14.14
CA ILE A 565 -32.33 2.42 12.93
C ILE A 565 -33.58 1.54 12.98
N GLU A 566 -33.46 0.26 13.32
CA GLU A 566 -34.61 -0.64 13.42
C GLU A 566 -35.58 -0.21 14.53
N ARG A 567 -35.06 0.23 15.68
CA ARG A 567 -35.88 0.79 16.76
C ARG A 567 -36.65 2.03 16.31
N LYS A 568 -35.98 2.97 15.62
CA LYS A 568 -36.62 4.16 15.08
C LYS A 568 -37.66 3.81 14.02
N TRP A 569 -37.40 2.83 13.16
CA TRP A 569 -38.41 2.38 12.21
C TRP A 569 -39.67 1.90 12.90
N PHE A 570 -39.53 1.04 13.91
CA PHE A 570 -40.67 0.55 14.67
C PHE A 570 -41.46 1.71 15.31
N ASP A 571 -40.76 2.63 15.98
CA ASP A 571 -41.37 3.79 16.64
C ASP A 571 -42.14 4.71 15.69
N TYR A 572 -41.65 4.89 14.45
CA TYR A 572 -42.20 5.87 13.50
C TYR A 572 -43.20 5.29 12.49
N PHE A 573 -43.00 4.05 12.05
CA PHE A 573 -43.74 3.48 10.92
C PHE A 573 -44.65 2.33 11.27
N ASP A 574 -44.34 1.58 12.34
CA ASP A 574 -45.08 0.37 12.72
C ASP A 574 -45.93 0.60 13.99
N ALA A 575 -45.43 1.38 14.95
CA ALA A 575 -46.20 1.82 16.10
C ALA A 575 -47.28 2.80 15.62
N ARG A 576 -48.56 2.46 15.86
CA ARG A 576 -49.75 3.27 15.49
C ARG A 576 -49.86 4.60 16.29
N LYS A 577 -48.75 5.25 16.63
CA LYS A 577 -48.73 6.53 17.34
C LYS A 577 -48.81 7.67 16.32
N SER A 578 -49.97 8.30 16.27
CA SER A 578 -50.21 9.55 15.52
C SER A 578 -49.62 10.74 16.30
N GLY A 579 -48.48 11.26 15.84
CA GLY A 579 -47.85 12.46 16.38
C GLY A 579 -46.55 12.78 15.64
N ALA A 580 -46.28 14.07 15.41
CA ALA A 580 -45.06 14.52 14.73
C ALA A 580 -43.81 14.04 15.50
N PRO A 581 -42.82 13.44 14.82
CA PRO A 581 -41.67 12.87 15.50
C PRO A 581 -40.74 13.97 16.03
N PRO A 582 -40.27 13.89 17.29
CA PRO A 582 -39.16 14.72 17.73
C PRO A 582 -37.84 14.22 17.13
N LEU A 583 -37.08 15.15 16.55
CA LEU A 583 -35.61 15.15 16.42
C LEU A 583 -34.96 13.99 15.63
N ILE A 584 -35.62 13.47 14.59
CA ILE A 584 -35.01 12.49 13.66
C ILE A 584 -33.76 13.04 12.97
N GLU A 585 -33.78 14.32 12.60
CA GLU A 585 -32.66 15.02 11.94
C GLU A 585 -31.40 15.01 12.81
N GLN A 586 -31.53 15.32 14.10
CA GLN A 586 -30.37 15.36 15.02
C GLN A 586 -29.76 13.98 15.24
N VAL A 587 -30.60 12.94 15.34
CA VAL A 587 -30.12 11.56 15.51
C VAL A 587 -29.40 11.07 14.27
N VAL A 588 -29.95 11.36 13.08
CA VAL A 588 -29.36 10.98 11.79
C VAL A 588 -28.06 11.73 11.54
N ASP A 589 -28.01 13.03 11.88
CA ASP A 589 -26.77 13.81 11.79
C ASP A 589 -25.68 13.27 12.73
N SER A 590 -26.06 12.80 13.93
CA SER A 590 -25.12 12.11 14.84
C SER A 590 -24.55 10.82 14.23
N TRP A 591 -25.40 9.98 13.62
CA TRP A 591 -24.93 8.77 12.92
C TRP A 591 -24.01 9.10 11.75
N ARG A 592 -24.35 10.12 10.96
CA ARG A 592 -23.52 10.61 9.85
C ARG A 592 -22.15 11.08 10.34
N LYS A 593 -22.12 11.97 11.34
CA LYS A 593 -20.89 12.51 11.91
C LYS A 593 -19.99 11.41 12.48
N SER A 594 -20.58 10.45 13.19
CA SER A 594 -19.86 9.31 13.74
C SER A 594 -19.33 8.37 12.65
N LEU A 595 -20.09 8.13 11.58
CA LEU A 595 -19.62 7.34 10.43
C LEU A 595 -18.43 8.01 9.73
N GLU A 596 -18.50 9.32 9.53
CA GLU A 596 -17.39 10.10 8.96
C GLU A 596 -16.13 10.01 9.83
N GLU A 597 -16.27 10.04 11.16
CA GLU A 597 -15.16 9.84 12.09
C GLU A 597 -14.61 8.41 12.08
N LEU A 598 -15.46 7.38 11.96
CA LEU A 598 -15.02 5.99 11.76
C LEU A 598 -14.20 5.89 10.47
N MET A 599 -14.71 6.45 9.38
CA MET A 599 -14.01 6.46 8.10
C MET A 599 -12.66 7.18 8.19
N ALA A 600 -12.60 8.27 8.95
CA ALA A 600 -11.37 8.97 9.27
C ALA A 600 -10.39 8.15 10.11
N TRP A 601 -10.88 7.42 11.10
CA TRP A 601 -10.07 6.53 11.93
C TRP A 601 -9.47 5.38 11.11
N LEU A 602 -10.26 4.74 10.24
CA LEU A 602 -9.81 3.69 9.33
C LEU A 602 -8.70 4.17 8.38
N GLY A 603 -8.81 5.40 7.88
CA GLY A 603 -7.80 6.00 7.01
C GLY A 603 -7.72 5.40 5.59
N TRP A 604 -8.78 4.72 5.13
CA TRP A 604 -8.86 4.08 3.81
C TRP A 604 -9.16 5.07 2.67
N VAL A 605 -8.53 6.25 2.68
CA VAL A 605 -8.75 7.30 1.67
C VAL A 605 -8.47 6.80 0.25
N ASP A 606 -7.50 5.92 0.09
CA ASP A 606 -7.13 5.21 -1.14
C ASP A 606 -8.28 4.33 -1.69
N GLN A 607 -9.15 3.82 -0.82
CA GLN A 607 -10.32 3.01 -1.17
C GLN A 607 -11.56 3.86 -1.52
N TRP A 608 -11.55 5.15 -1.22
CA TRP A 608 -12.62 6.08 -1.56
C TRP A 608 -12.22 7.12 -2.62
N THR A 609 -10.99 7.01 -3.13
CA THR A 609 -10.44 7.88 -4.16
C THR A 609 -10.24 7.07 -5.44
N TYR A 610 -10.98 7.41 -6.49
CA TYR A 610 -10.99 6.70 -7.78
C TYR A 610 -11.65 7.56 -8.87
N CYS A 611 -11.48 7.17 -10.14
CA CYS A 611 -12.16 7.80 -11.26
C CYS A 611 -13.67 7.47 -11.24
N LYS A 612 -14.48 8.35 -10.64
CA LYS A 612 -15.90 8.11 -10.30
C LYS A 612 -16.80 7.67 -11.46
N HIS A 613 -16.51 8.15 -12.67
CA HIS A 613 -17.30 7.84 -13.87
C HIS A 613 -16.74 6.68 -14.69
N GLY A 614 -15.68 6.02 -14.20
CA GLY A 614 -14.84 5.16 -15.02
C GLY A 614 -14.05 5.98 -16.05
N CYS A 615 -13.09 5.32 -16.69
CA CYS A 615 -12.34 5.89 -17.81
C CYS A 615 -12.83 5.33 -19.14
N ALA A 616 -12.59 6.05 -20.23
CA ALA A 616 -12.84 5.52 -21.57
C ALA A 616 -12.00 4.26 -21.84
N TRP A 617 -12.35 3.49 -22.88
CA TRP A 617 -11.65 2.24 -23.21
C TRP A 617 -10.16 2.43 -23.55
N ASP A 618 -9.80 3.63 -24.00
CA ASP A 618 -8.44 4.07 -24.35
C ASP A 618 -7.81 4.96 -23.25
N GLU A 619 -8.41 4.98 -22.06
CA GLU A 619 -7.95 5.76 -20.92
C GLU A 619 -7.69 4.87 -19.70
N VAL A 620 -6.68 5.25 -18.91
CA VAL A 620 -6.32 4.60 -17.65
C VAL A 620 -6.54 5.58 -16.50
N CYS A 621 -7.11 5.10 -15.39
CA CYS A 621 -7.29 5.92 -14.20
C CYS A 621 -5.93 6.16 -13.54
N TYR A 622 -5.44 7.39 -13.54
CA TYR A 622 -4.10 7.73 -13.06
C TYR A 622 -4.12 8.51 -11.75
N ILE A 623 -3.16 8.18 -10.90
CA ILE A 623 -2.74 9.00 -9.75
C ILE A 623 -1.28 9.44 -9.93
N PRO A 624 -0.90 10.65 -9.50
CA PRO A 624 0.49 11.08 -9.49
C PRO A 624 1.36 10.06 -8.75
N MET A 625 2.37 9.54 -9.45
CA MET A 625 3.34 8.55 -8.95
C MET A 625 4.73 8.91 -9.46
N TRP A 626 5.78 8.37 -8.83
CA TRP A 626 7.17 8.64 -9.25
C TRP A 626 7.36 8.44 -10.78
N PRO A 627 8.10 9.30 -11.50
CA PRO A 627 8.93 10.43 -11.04
C PRO A 627 8.19 11.78 -11.04
N THR A 628 6.94 11.87 -10.57
CA THR A 628 6.36 13.18 -10.25
C THR A 628 6.97 13.73 -8.95
N GLU A 629 7.30 15.03 -8.92
CA GLU A 629 7.85 15.71 -7.74
C GLU A 629 7.07 15.33 -6.47
N SER A 630 7.68 14.50 -5.62
CA SER A 630 7.09 14.17 -4.33
C SER A 630 6.96 15.47 -3.54
N VAL A 631 5.72 15.89 -3.28
CA VAL A 631 5.43 16.97 -2.33
C VAL A 631 6.07 16.56 -0.99
N ASP A 632 7.04 17.34 -0.51
CA ASP A 632 7.57 17.19 0.84
C ASP A 632 6.39 17.20 1.82
N PRO A 633 6.31 16.35 2.85
CA PRO A 633 5.27 16.40 3.88
C PRO A 633 5.03 17.79 4.53
N ASP A 634 5.97 18.73 4.38
CA ASP A 634 5.86 20.14 4.78
C ASP A 634 5.37 21.10 3.68
N GLY A 635 4.93 20.60 2.51
CA GLY A 635 4.47 21.42 1.38
C GLY A 635 5.56 22.25 0.71
N ARG A 636 6.84 21.99 0.99
CA ARG A 636 7.97 22.64 0.33
C ARG A 636 8.35 21.84 -0.91
N GLY A 637 7.92 22.32 -2.08
CA GLY A 637 8.48 21.86 -3.34
C GLY A 637 10.00 22.03 -3.30
N TRP A 638 10.73 20.98 -3.65
CA TRP A 638 12.14 21.12 -3.99
C TRP A 638 12.21 21.88 -5.30
N GLY A 639 12.19 23.21 -5.22
CA GLY A 639 12.74 24.02 -6.31
C GLY A 639 14.21 23.62 -6.50
N PRO A 640 14.72 23.63 -7.74
CA PRO A 640 16.14 23.38 -7.98
C PRO A 640 16.95 24.36 -7.13
N GLY A 641 17.63 23.83 -6.11
CA GLY A 641 18.49 24.62 -5.23
C GLY A 641 19.58 25.34 -6.03
N PRO A 642 20.03 26.52 -5.57
CA PRO A 642 20.94 27.38 -6.33
C PRO A 642 22.27 26.67 -6.59
N SER A 643 22.67 26.63 -7.86
CA SER A 643 23.95 26.07 -8.31
C SER A 643 25.14 26.70 -7.58
N PRO A 644 26.05 25.92 -6.97
CA PRO A 644 27.39 26.39 -6.66
C PRO A 644 28.14 26.65 -7.97
N GLY A 645 28.87 27.76 -8.01
CA GLY A 645 29.48 28.31 -9.21
C GLY A 645 30.35 27.34 -10.03
N ARG A 646 30.29 27.56 -11.34
CA ARG A 646 31.12 27.03 -12.42
C ARG A 646 32.51 26.53 -12.01
N GLY A 647 32.69 25.21 -12.09
CA GLY A 647 33.98 24.54 -12.31
C GLY A 647 33.77 23.43 -13.34
N ARG A 648 34.51 23.46 -14.45
CA ARG A 648 34.41 22.49 -15.55
C ARG A 648 34.71 21.06 -15.05
N GLY A 649 33.78 20.15 -15.23
CA GLY A 649 33.94 18.71 -15.06
C GLY A 649 32.74 17.99 -15.66
N ASP A 650 33.00 17.04 -16.56
CA ASP A 650 32.02 16.32 -17.38
C ASP A 650 30.98 15.61 -16.51
N GLY A 651 29.69 15.89 -16.75
CA GLY A 651 28.57 15.46 -15.92
C GLY A 651 27.34 15.03 -16.72
N TYR A 652 26.86 13.85 -16.38
CA TYR A 652 25.72 13.10 -16.91
C TYR A 652 24.42 13.94 -16.99
N GLY A 653 23.86 14.03 -18.19
CA GLY A 653 22.69 14.86 -18.47
C GLY A 653 21.36 14.10 -18.38
N TYR A 654 20.62 14.31 -17.29
CA TYR A 654 19.15 14.29 -17.34
C TYR A 654 18.69 15.57 -18.02
N GLY A 655 18.35 15.48 -19.30
CA GLY A 655 18.06 16.63 -20.15
C GLY A 655 16.64 17.17 -20.01
N TYR A 656 16.30 17.83 -18.89
CA TYR A 656 15.23 18.83 -18.89
C TYR A 656 15.82 20.20 -19.23
N SER A 657 15.74 20.58 -20.50
CA SER A 657 16.14 21.91 -20.95
C SER A 657 15.09 22.94 -20.54
N GLY A 658 15.35 23.67 -19.45
CA GLY A 658 14.64 24.91 -19.14
C GLY A 658 14.90 26.00 -20.17
N ARG A 659 13.89 26.82 -20.46
CA ARG A 659 14.09 28.15 -21.06
C ARG A 659 13.33 29.18 -20.25
N ASP A 660 14.05 30.25 -19.92
CA ASP A 660 13.55 31.51 -19.40
C ASP A 660 12.35 32.02 -20.20
N ARG A 661 11.28 32.42 -19.52
CA ARG A 661 10.20 33.26 -20.08
C ARG A 661 10.35 34.69 -19.56
N PRO A 662 10.27 35.73 -20.42
CA PRO A 662 10.17 37.12 -19.97
C PRO A 662 8.77 37.41 -19.38
N PRO A 663 8.61 38.48 -18.59
CA PRO A 663 7.43 38.65 -17.76
C PRO A 663 6.22 39.21 -18.51
N GLY A 664 5.06 38.60 -18.26
CA GLY A 664 3.76 39.28 -18.20
C GLY A 664 2.88 39.29 -19.45
N ARG A 665 1.72 38.60 -19.37
CA ARG A 665 0.39 39.25 -19.48
C ARG A 665 -0.71 38.26 -19.09
N HIS A 666 -1.55 38.67 -18.15
CA HIS A 666 -2.87 38.07 -17.91
C HIS A 666 -3.71 38.15 -19.18
N SER A 667 -4.32 37.05 -19.58
CA SER A 667 -5.55 37.06 -20.38
C SER A 667 -6.36 35.81 -20.07
N ASP A 668 -7.53 36.03 -19.47
CA ASP A 668 -8.63 35.09 -19.43
C ASP A 668 -8.89 34.54 -20.84
N ALA A 669 -9.04 33.22 -20.97
CA ALA A 669 -9.41 32.59 -22.23
C ALA A 669 -10.59 31.64 -22.01
N GLN A 670 -11.76 32.17 -22.39
CA GLN A 670 -12.99 31.43 -22.65
C GLN A 670 -12.76 30.30 -23.66
N TYR A 671 -13.42 29.18 -23.41
CA TYR A 671 -13.65 28.10 -24.36
C TYR A 671 -14.21 28.66 -25.68
N THR A 672 -13.50 28.45 -26.77
CA THR A 672 -14.06 28.52 -28.13
C THR A 672 -13.64 27.28 -28.90
N GLU A 673 -14.64 26.57 -29.44
CA GLU A 673 -14.47 25.51 -30.42
C GLU A 673 -13.92 26.11 -31.72
N GLU A 674 -12.77 25.63 -32.21
CA GLU A 674 -12.28 25.96 -33.55
C GLU A 674 -12.02 24.70 -34.37
N LYS A 675 -12.56 24.75 -35.59
CA LYS A 675 -12.56 23.70 -36.61
C LYS A 675 -11.15 23.43 -37.14
N ASN A 676 -10.83 22.15 -37.36
CA ASN A 676 -9.61 21.70 -38.01
C ASN A 676 -9.55 22.12 -39.48
N GLU A 677 -8.54 22.91 -39.85
CA GLU A 677 -8.14 23.10 -41.26
C GLU A 677 -7.20 21.95 -41.70
N PRO A 678 -7.33 21.42 -42.93
CA PRO A 678 -6.46 20.37 -43.43
C PRO A 678 -5.11 20.94 -43.88
N GLY A 679 -4.00 20.35 -43.42
CA GLY A 679 -2.64 20.62 -43.94
C GLY A 679 -1.63 21.18 -42.92
N LYS A 680 -1.95 21.25 -41.63
CA LYS A 680 -0.93 21.51 -40.57
C LYS A 680 -0.52 20.18 -39.93
N PRO A 681 0.76 20.00 -39.53
CA PRO A 681 1.15 18.86 -38.72
C PRO A 681 0.23 18.80 -37.49
N PRO A 682 -0.17 17.60 -37.03
CA PRO A 682 -1.04 17.48 -35.88
C PRO A 682 -0.45 18.31 -34.74
N LYS A 683 -1.27 19.22 -34.18
CA LYS A 683 -0.89 19.94 -32.96
C LYS A 683 -0.49 18.86 -31.95
N ARG A 684 0.68 19.02 -31.31
CA ARG A 684 1.13 18.12 -30.24
C ARG A 684 -0.05 17.80 -29.33
N PRO A 685 -0.24 16.54 -28.94
CA PRO A 685 -1.30 16.19 -28.01
C PRO A 685 -1.21 17.10 -26.79
N PRO A 686 -2.34 17.50 -26.20
CA PRO A 686 -2.32 18.26 -24.96
C PRO A 686 -1.39 17.55 -23.97
N GLY A 687 -0.44 18.29 -23.38
CA GLY A 687 0.53 17.73 -22.45
C GLY A 687 -0.16 17.07 -21.24
N PRO A 688 0.60 16.31 -20.43
CA PRO A 688 0.04 15.58 -19.29
C PRO A 688 -0.82 16.51 -18.42
N PRO A 689 -1.94 16.02 -17.85
CA PRO A 689 -2.80 16.84 -17.03
C PRO A 689 -1.99 17.53 -15.94
N PHE A 690 -2.13 18.85 -15.83
CA PHE A 690 -1.43 19.62 -14.81
C PHE A 690 -1.94 19.19 -13.43
N TRP A 691 -1.05 18.62 -12.63
CA TRP A 691 -1.26 18.38 -11.21
C TRP A 691 -0.60 19.56 -10.50
N PHE A 692 -1.36 20.36 -9.77
CA PHE A 692 -0.74 21.39 -8.96
C PHE A 692 0.00 20.70 -7.81
N VAL A 693 1.14 21.23 -7.39
CA VAL A 693 1.92 20.73 -6.23
C VAL A 693 1.22 21.10 -4.90
N ASN A 694 -0.11 21.20 -4.89
CA ASN A 694 -0.92 21.43 -3.70
C ASN A 694 -1.64 20.14 -3.31
N GLU A 695 -1.83 19.95 -2.00
CA GLU A 695 -2.47 18.77 -1.42
C GLU A 695 -3.79 18.47 -2.14
N ASP A 696 -4.68 19.44 -2.32
CA ASP A 696 -6.02 19.18 -2.86
C ASP A 696 -6.04 18.55 -4.26
N SER A 697 -5.09 18.89 -5.15
CA SER A 697 -5.08 18.35 -6.52
C SER A 697 -4.26 17.06 -6.67
N LEU A 698 -3.34 16.75 -5.75
CA LEU A 698 -2.59 15.48 -5.76
C LEU A 698 -3.51 14.25 -5.68
N TRP A 699 -4.73 14.44 -5.15
CA TRP A 699 -5.65 13.38 -4.78
C TRP A 699 -6.86 13.18 -5.70
N GLU A 700 -6.90 13.82 -6.86
CA GLU A 700 -8.04 13.68 -7.78
C GLU A 700 -7.67 12.80 -8.98
N PRO A 701 -7.83 11.46 -8.94
CA PRO A 701 -7.48 10.60 -10.07
C PRO A 701 -8.07 11.09 -11.39
N LYS A 702 -7.26 11.07 -12.45
CA LYS A 702 -7.67 11.53 -13.79
C LYS A 702 -7.57 10.37 -14.77
N CYS A 703 -8.54 10.27 -15.66
CA CYS A 703 -8.43 9.38 -16.80
C CYS A 703 -7.43 9.98 -17.80
N ILE A 704 -6.37 9.24 -18.13
CA ILE A 704 -5.32 9.68 -19.05
C ILE A 704 -5.16 8.69 -20.22
N LYS A 705 -4.85 9.21 -21.40
CA LYS A 705 -4.53 8.41 -22.59
C LYS A 705 -3.04 8.28 -22.79
N ALA A 706 -2.63 7.28 -23.57
CA ALA A 706 -1.23 7.07 -23.96
C ALA A 706 -0.57 8.31 -24.58
N GLU A 707 -1.33 9.09 -25.33
CA GLU A 707 -0.87 10.31 -25.99
C GLU A 707 -0.49 11.46 -25.02
N TYR A 708 -0.90 11.37 -23.75
CA TYR A 708 -0.59 12.38 -22.73
C TYR A 708 0.76 12.14 -22.02
N ALA A 709 1.44 11.02 -22.27
CA ALA A 709 2.73 10.69 -21.64
C ALA A 709 3.95 11.15 -22.46
N ILE A 710 3.75 12.05 -23.43
CA ILE A 710 4.78 12.59 -24.34
C ILE A 710 5.38 13.89 -23.81
#